data_AF-A0A1F3LLQ8-F1
#
_entry.id   AF-A0A1F3LLQ8-F1
#
_cell.length_a   1.000
_cell.length_b   1.000
_cell.length_c   1.000
_cell.angle_alpha   90.00
_cell.angle_beta   90.00
_cell.angle_gamma   90.00
#
_symmetry.space_group_name_H-M   'P 1'
#
loop_
_entity.id
_entity.type
_entity.pdbx_description
1 polymer ?
#
loop_
_entity_poly.entity_id
_entity_poly.type
_entity_poly.pdbx_seq_one_letter_code
_entity_poly.pdbx_strand_id
1 'polypeptide(L)'
;MKKVIYSLVIVLTMILNTTLFAQSRSIDFKHITLEEAFQISGTTGKTIFVDCYTQWCGPCKAMAANVFTIDSIADYFNANFINIKLDMETEEGKKYAKPYKVEAYPSFLLLNSKGELLFKFIGGMPADQFMAKIKEGLNPENKVARMNRMYKQGNCDGNFYRDYIVLKLSLNERTEGKRLASEYFDKLTHAQRVSPDNWLLFGRHKYERELSGVKSKNVDYLLDHYEDFIKTVGADSVYSKIASNVRQTSEYVLRGWYFKDHKRNSQEFIDFKNKIAKTGIPEKSHYLAIMDMVIAATENDTLKAGNILADNIGNFSAENQQVLFGFLVYSPQHGPKAHPRLLDIVKAVLRSGKQSNLMNYLKSAFPPLEELESEKYDVPNLKTKMGTTQVVPFFHPKKDICWYVFEEGGGKKHYYSFDPKNKKRELYNTHVIDSLLKLSNPEYNSKYVFYNPSFNDTGIAARLEYSGKSYEYKAVGRQLIPLTKEKPNIRSFGLSPDGRFELIIDKNTLKVKNVTSGQITELSSDSEPDHGFALADMGWVGKTNKFYITRTDKRKLKTMPLLHSTTNGRPFVTTYTYELPGDSIVTGYEVYSGDAEKGTFNKINIDKWPGQEVAIIKADGVNDRFFLLRKKRTRDELELCGVNVSDSSVKVLISEKSRPYINYDLFQCHIIKSGLEILFWSDRDGWGHFYRYDSEGRLINQVTKGEWTAAKIAKIDTASNQLFVYGYGREANRNPNYSYLYKVRTDGKKIKLLTTENATHHAFISPSFNLIIDNYSRIDTLPVISARDGEGRLLEEIEHPDISKLLNYGWKMPEQFTVKAADGVTDLYGIMWKPYDFDSSKAYPVVSQVYPGPHTETVWTEFTVFDRYNNTALAQRGIVVVCMGHRGGTPVRNKAYASYGYGNIRDFALNDDKAGLEQLCRRYSYMDSTRIGIYGHSGGAMMSAAAICTFPDFYKVAVASSGNYDNNFYNRKWVESYHGVDENFKLNVGTNMDIVSRLKGRLFVITGDNDGNVHPAHTFRLIDALIKNNKDFDLLILPGQSHSYENPYKSYFEKKKRDYFTKYLVE
;
A
#
# COMPACT_ATOMS: atom_id res chain seq x y z
N MET A 1 1.79 -62.03 1.80
CA MET A 1 1.63 -62.52 0.41
C MET A 1 0.14 -62.67 0.12
N LYS A 2 -0.27 -62.38 -1.13
CA LYS A 2 -1.53 -62.71 -1.82
C LYS A 2 -2.58 -63.54 -1.05
N LYS A 3 -3.86 -63.09 -1.18
CA LYS A 3 -5.12 -63.87 -1.16
C LYS A 3 -5.51 -64.40 0.24
N VAL A 4 -6.75 -64.41 0.75
CA VAL A 4 -8.12 -64.62 0.24
C VAL A 4 -9.04 -64.07 1.36
N ILE A 5 -9.94 -63.08 1.23
CA ILE A 5 -11.14 -62.94 0.38
C ILE A 5 -12.15 -64.08 0.59
N TYR A 6 -12.78 -64.19 1.77
CA TYR A 6 -14.10 -64.84 1.95
C TYR A 6 -14.71 -64.43 3.31
N SER A 7 -15.11 -63.16 3.42
CA SER A 7 -16.22 -62.76 4.31
C SER A 7 -17.20 -61.81 3.60
N LEU A 8 -17.13 -61.83 2.27
CA LEU A 8 -18.22 -61.49 1.38
C LEU A 8 -19.30 -62.60 1.54
N VAL A 9 -20.59 -62.23 1.48
CA VAL A 9 -21.75 -63.06 1.03
C VAL A 9 -22.94 -63.29 2.01
N ILE A 10 -22.95 -62.90 3.30
CA ILE A 10 -24.15 -63.20 4.18
C ILE A 10 -25.00 -62.00 4.64
N VAL A 11 -24.70 -60.76 4.26
CA VAL A 11 -25.69 -59.64 4.38
C VAL A 11 -25.84 -58.90 3.05
N LEU A 12 -25.95 -59.70 1.99
CA LEU A 12 -26.36 -59.28 0.66
C LEU A 12 -27.32 -60.34 0.09
N THR A 13 -28.51 -60.54 0.68
CA THR A 13 -29.68 -61.21 0.05
C THR A 13 -30.93 -61.23 0.95
N MET A 14 -31.33 -60.10 1.54
CA MET A 14 -32.71 -59.92 2.06
C MET A 14 -33.10 -58.45 2.00
N ILE A 15 -33.46 -58.01 0.79
CA ILE A 15 -34.45 -56.99 0.38
C ILE A 15 -34.09 -56.68 -1.08
N LEU A 16 -34.46 -57.60 -1.97
CA LEU A 16 -34.66 -57.31 -3.39
C LEU A 16 -36.18 -57.23 -3.59
N ASN A 17 -36.61 -56.21 -4.33
CA ASN A 17 -37.93 -56.04 -4.95
C ASN A 17 -39.09 -55.55 -4.07
N THR A 18 -39.07 -54.25 -3.75
CA THR A 18 -40.19 -53.36 -4.08
C THR A 18 -39.64 -52.05 -4.66
N THR A 19 -39.52 -51.99 -5.98
CA THR A 19 -39.58 -50.70 -6.67
C THR A 19 -41.01 -50.19 -6.56
N LEU A 20 -41.33 -49.49 -5.48
CA LEU A 20 -42.37 -48.48 -5.54
C LEU A 20 -41.76 -47.32 -6.33
N PHE A 21 -42.04 -47.27 -7.63
CA PHE A 21 -42.07 -45.99 -8.32
C PHE A 21 -43.05 -45.12 -7.52
N ALA A 22 -42.53 -44.18 -6.73
CA ALA A 22 -43.29 -43.00 -6.41
C ALA A 22 -43.49 -42.29 -7.75
N GLN A 23 -44.59 -42.59 -8.43
CA GLN A 23 -45.03 -41.83 -9.59
C GLN A 23 -45.32 -40.42 -9.05
N SER A 24 -44.40 -39.47 -9.26
CA SER A 24 -44.67 -38.06 -9.00
C SER A 24 -45.95 -37.70 -9.76
N ARG A 25 -47.02 -37.33 -9.04
CA ARG A 25 -48.29 -37.01 -9.68
C ARG A 25 -48.18 -35.63 -10.31
N SER A 26 -48.66 -35.50 -11.55
CA SER A 26 -48.75 -34.21 -12.22
C SER A 26 -50.20 -33.82 -12.50
N ILE A 27 -50.44 -32.52 -12.72
CA ILE A 27 -51.69 -32.07 -13.32
C ILE A 27 -51.90 -32.84 -14.63
N ASP A 28 -53.05 -33.51 -14.74
CA ASP A 28 -53.47 -34.29 -15.89
C ASP A 28 -54.11 -33.37 -16.91
N PHE A 29 -53.30 -32.92 -17.88
CA PHE A 29 -53.76 -32.06 -18.96
C PHE A 29 -54.36 -32.91 -20.09
N LYS A 30 -55.65 -32.67 -20.37
CA LYS A 30 -56.36 -33.42 -21.41
C LYS A 30 -55.92 -32.97 -22.81
N HIS A 31 -55.72 -33.95 -23.69
CA HIS A 31 -55.42 -33.74 -25.10
C HIS A 31 -56.71 -33.58 -25.93
N ILE A 32 -57.48 -32.54 -25.65
CA ILE A 32 -58.73 -32.19 -26.34
C ILE A 32 -58.72 -30.70 -26.70
N THR A 33 -59.56 -30.29 -27.66
CA THR A 33 -59.74 -28.89 -28.04
C THR A 33 -60.43 -28.08 -26.93
N LEU A 34 -60.31 -26.75 -26.98
CA LEU A 34 -60.97 -25.91 -25.97
C LEU A 34 -62.50 -25.93 -26.13
N GLU A 35 -63.00 -26.11 -27.35
CA GLU A 35 -64.43 -26.32 -27.62
C GLU A 35 -64.97 -27.61 -26.99
N GLU A 36 -64.23 -28.71 -27.08
CA GLU A 36 -64.59 -29.96 -26.39
C GLU A 36 -64.56 -29.79 -24.87
N ALA A 37 -63.59 -29.03 -24.34
CA ALA A 37 -63.53 -28.70 -22.92
C ALA A 37 -64.75 -27.90 -22.44
N PHE A 38 -65.29 -26.97 -23.26
CA PHE A 38 -66.54 -26.25 -22.97
C PHE A 38 -67.74 -27.19 -22.85
N GLN A 39 -67.86 -28.16 -23.74
CA GLN A 39 -68.95 -29.16 -23.69
C GLN A 39 -68.86 -30.03 -22.44
N ILE A 40 -67.66 -30.54 -22.12
CA ILE A 40 -67.44 -31.33 -20.90
C ILE A 40 -67.72 -30.49 -19.65
N SER A 41 -67.32 -29.22 -19.62
CA SER A 41 -67.64 -28.30 -18.52
C SER A 41 -69.15 -28.09 -18.39
N GLY A 42 -69.88 -27.97 -19.50
CA GLY A 42 -71.35 -27.85 -19.51
C GLY A 42 -72.07 -29.02 -18.88
N THR A 43 -71.57 -30.25 -19.09
CA THR A 43 -72.14 -31.47 -18.49
C THR A 43 -71.70 -31.71 -17.05
N THR A 44 -70.46 -31.36 -16.69
CA THR A 44 -69.87 -31.71 -15.38
C THR A 44 -69.93 -30.59 -14.35
N GLY A 45 -70.19 -29.35 -14.77
CA GLY A 45 -70.13 -28.15 -13.93
C GLY A 45 -68.72 -27.74 -13.50
N LYS A 46 -67.66 -28.46 -13.91
CA LYS A 46 -66.27 -28.14 -13.54
C LYS A 46 -65.75 -26.92 -14.30
N THR A 47 -64.96 -26.10 -13.62
CA THR A 47 -64.25 -24.96 -14.25
C THR A 47 -63.12 -25.47 -15.14
N ILE A 48 -62.87 -24.80 -16.25
CA ILE A 48 -61.76 -25.14 -17.15
C ILE A 48 -60.54 -24.32 -16.75
N PHE A 49 -59.44 -25.00 -16.46
CA PHE A 49 -58.14 -24.38 -16.24
C PHE A 49 -57.31 -24.50 -17.53
N VAL A 50 -56.77 -23.39 -18.02
CA VAL A 50 -55.94 -23.37 -19.24
C VAL A 50 -54.54 -22.85 -18.94
N ASP A 51 -53.52 -23.70 -19.14
CA ASP A 51 -52.10 -23.31 -19.17
C ASP A 51 -51.73 -22.86 -20.59
N CYS A 52 -51.58 -21.55 -20.78
CA CYS A 52 -51.23 -20.93 -22.04
C CYS A 52 -49.69 -20.76 -22.11
N TYR A 53 -49.03 -21.57 -22.94
CA TYR A 53 -47.57 -21.65 -22.97
C TYR A 53 -47.02 -21.56 -24.40
N THR A 54 -45.69 -21.48 -24.51
CA THR A 54 -44.94 -21.69 -25.76
C THR A 54 -43.73 -22.59 -25.50
N GLN A 55 -43.20 -23.24 -26.54
CA GLN A 55 -42.10 -24.22 -26.40
C GLN A 55 -40.78 -23.62 -25.93
N TRP A 56 -40.52 -22.35 -26.23
CA TRP A 56 -39.30 -21.64 -25.86
C TRP A 56 -39.39 -20.93 -24.49
N CYS A 57 -40.58 -20.91 -23.86
CA CYS A 57 -40.83 -20.20 -22.62
C CYS A 57 -40.18 -20.91 -21.41
N GLY A 58 -39.03 -20.38 -20.96
CA GLY A 58 -38.32 -20.87 -19.76
C GLY A 58 -39.18 -20.92 -18.49
N PRO A 59 -39.90 -19.85 -18.12
CA PRO A 59 -40.80 -19.88 -16.96
C PRO A 59 -41.95 -20.91 -17.08
N CYS A 60 -42.46 -21.16 -18.29
CA CYS A 60 -43.49 -22.19 -18.53
C CYS A 60 -42.93 -23.58 -18.23
N LYS A 61 -41.70 -23.87 -18.67
CA LYS A 61 -41.00 -25.11 -18.33
C LYS A 61 -40.76 -25.24 -16.83
N ALA A 62 -40.42 -24.14 -16.16
CA ALA A 62 -40.24 -24.13 -14.71
C ALA A 62 -41.55 -24.44 -13.95
N MET A 63 -42.70 -23.89 -14.38
CA MET A 63 -44.00 -24.22 -13.80
C MET A 63 -44.35 -25.71 -13.99
N ALA A 64 -44.16 -26.23 -15.21
CA ALA A 64 -44.41 -27.62 -15.50
C ALA A 64 -43.52 -28.58 -14.69
N ALA A 65 -42.25 -28.23 -14.50
CA ALA A 65 -41.29 -29.08 -13.79
C ALA A 65 -41.39 -28.98 -12.26
N ASN A 66 -41.70 -27.80 -11.72
CA ASN A 66 -41.54 -27.52 -10.29
C ASN A 66 -42.84 -27.20 -9.55
N VAL A 67 -43.96 -26.99 -10.26
CA VAL A 67 -45.24 -26.61 -9.63
C VAL A 67 -46.34 -27.61 -9.99
N PHE A 68 -46.48 -27.97 -11.26
CA PHE A 68 -47.54 -28.88 -11.71
C PHE A 68 -47.31 -30.34 -11.33
N THR A 69 -46.11 -30.67 -10.86
CA THR A 69 -45.66 -32.00 -10.41
C THR A 69 -45.69 -32.15 -8.88
N ILE A 70 -46.15 -31.12 -8.15
CA ILE A 70 -46.34 -31.21 -6.70
C ILE A 70 -47.64 -31.94 -6.44
N ASP A 71 -47.58 -33.06 -5.72
CA ASP A 71 -48.73 -33.97 -5.50
C ASP A 71 -49.99 -33.25 -5.01
N SER A 72 -49.86 -32.34 -4.04
CA SER A 72 -51.02 -31.59 -3.48
C SER A 72 -51.67 -30.63 -4.48
N ILE A 73 -50.90 -30.13 -5.45
CA ILE A 73 -51.41 -29.29 -6.54
C ILE A 73 -52.04 -30.17 -7.61
N ALA A 74 -51.34 -31.22 -8.04
CA ALA A 74 -51.83 -32.18 -9.02
C ALA A 74 -53.18 -32.77 -8.60
N ASP A 75 -53.28 -33.27 -7.37
CA ASP A 75 -54.51 -33.85 -6.82
C ASP A 75 -55.65 -32.82 -6.79
N TYR A 76 -55.38 -31.58 -6.35
CA TYR A 76 -56.39 -30.52 -6.33
C TYR A 76 -56.88 -30.16 -7.73
N PHE A 77 -55.97 -30.00 -8.70
CA PHE A 77 -56.34 -29.61 -10.06
C PHE A 77 -57.10 -30.71 -10.78
N ASN A 78 -56.67 -31.96 -10.64
CA ASN A 78 -57.31 -33.12 -11.27
C ASN A 78 -58.70 -33.38 -10.68
N ALA A 79 -58.90 -33.09 -9.39
CA ALA A 79 -60.21 -33.20 -8.76
C ALA A 79 -61.17 -32.07 -9.20
N ASN A 80 -60.70 -30.83 -9.30
CA ASN A 80 -61.57 -29.65 -9.37
C ASN A 80 -61.74 -29.02 -10.76
N PHE A 81 -60.84 -29.30 -11.71
CA PHE A 81 -60.83 -28.62 -13.01
C PHE A 81 -60.84 -29.59 -14.20
N ILE A 82 -61.22 -29.05 -15.35
CA ILE A 82 -60.85 -29.60 -16.66
C ILE A 82 -59.55 -28.90 -17.07
N ASN A 83 -58.42 -29.59 -16.95
CA ASN A 83 -57.10 -29.02 -17.20
C ASN A 83 -56.76 -29.14 -18.68
N ILE A 84 -56.53 -27.99 -19.33
CA ILE A 84 -56.12 -27.88 -20.72
C ILE A 84 -54.76 -27.20 -20.78
N LYS A 85 -53.88 -27.74 -21.61
CA LYS A 85 -52.59 -27.12 -21.90
C LYS A 85 -52.57 -26.72 -23.36
N LEU A 86 -52.43 -25.43 -23.63
CA LEU A 86 -52.60 -24.87 -24.97
C LEU A 86 -51.34 -24.12 -25.39
N ASP A 87 -50.69 -24.65 -26.43
CA ASP A 87 -49.54 -24.01 -27.06
C ASP A 87 -50.02 -22.87 -27.96
N MET A 88 -49.65 -21.65 -27.58
CA MET A 88 -50.14 -20.43 -28.18
C MET A 88 -49.54 -20.14 -29.56
N GLU A 89 -48.54 -20.92 -30.01
CA GLU A 89 -47.99 -20.83 -31.36
C GLU A 89 -48.71 -21.75 -32.36
N THR A 90 -49.57 -22.65 -31.89
CA THR A 90 -50.39 -23.52 -32.75
C THR A 90 -51.60 -22.77 -33.32
N GLU A 91 -52.18 -23.28 -34.42
CA GLU A 91 -53.38 -22.68 -35.02
C GLU A 91 -54.57 -22.61 -34.05
N GLU A 92 -54.73 -23.64 -33.21
CA GLU A 92 -55.72 -23.67 -32.13
C GLU A 92 -55.42 -22.59 -31.07
N GLY A 93 -54.17 -22.47 -30.62
CA GLY A 93 -53.76 -21.45 -29.65
C GLY A 93 -53.98 -20.01 -30.13
N LYS A 94 -53.64 -19.73 -31.40
CA LYS A 94 -53.81 -18.41 -32.03
C LYS A 94 -55.26 -17.94 -32.05
N LYS A 95 -56.23 -18.86 -32.19
CA LYS A 95 -57.67 -18.57 -32.15
C LYS A 95 -58.10 -17.90 -30.83
N TYR A 96 -57.47 -18.27 -29.72
CA TYR A 96 -57.85 -17.85 -28.37
C TYR A 96 -56.93 -16.78 -27.77
N ALA A 97 -55.73 -16.57 -28.33
CA ALA A 97 -54.78 -15.57 -27.85
C ALA A 97 -55.37 -14.14 -27.84
N LYS A 98 -56.03 -13.73 -28.93
CA LYS A 98 -56.63 -12.39 -29.04
C LYS A 98 -57.91 -12.23 -28.20
N PRO A 99 -58.90 -13.14 -28.23
CA PRO A 99 -60.10 -13.04 -27.39
C PRO A 99 -59.82 -12.95 -25.88
N TYR A 100 -58.86 -13.75 -25.37
CA TYR A 100 -58.51 -13.75 -23.94
C TYR A 100 -57.36 -12.81 -23.57
N LYS A 101 -56.88 -12.02 -24.54
CA LYS A 101 -55.81 -11.02 -24.36
C LYS A 101 -54.54 -11.64 -23.75
N VAL A 102 -54.09 -12.76 -24.30
CA VAL A 102 -52.88 -13.47 -23.87
C VAL A 102 -51.67 -12.80 -24.53
N GLU A 103 -51.00 -11.89 -23.82
CA GLU A 103 -49.85 -11.11 -24.31
C GLU A 103 -48.51 -11.51 -23.64
N ALA A 104 -48.50 -12.53 -22.76
CA ALA A 104 -47.30 -13.06 -22.11
C ALA A 104 -47.46 -14.54 -21.72
N TYR A 105 -46.33 -15.22 -21.47
CA TYR A 105 -46.29 -16.64 -21.14
C TYR A 105 -45.43 -16.93 -19.88
N PRO A 106 -45.84 -17.86 -19.00
CA PRO A 106 -47.13 -18.54 -19.03
C PRO A 106 -48.27 -17.57 -18.66
N SER A 107 -49.44 -17.78 -19.25
CA SER A 107 -50.70 -17.18 -18.82
C SER A 107 -51.65 -18.28 -18.39
N PHE A 108 -52.41 -18.03 -17.32
CA PHE A 108 -53.34 -19.00 -16.77
C PHE A 108 -54.76 -18.47 -16.83
N LEU A 109 -55.67 -19.24 -17.43
CA LEU A 109 -57.08 -18.86 -17.59
C LEU A 109 -57.98 -19.79 -16.78
N LEU A 110 -59.00 -19.22 -16.15
CA LEU A 110 -60.15 -19.94 -15.62
C LEU A 110 -61.37 -19.59 -16.47
N LEU A 111 -61.97 -20.58 -17.13
CA LEU A 111 -63.11 -20.40 -18.03
C LEU A 111 -64.32 -21.20 -17.55
N ASN A 112 -65.53 -20.69 -17.80
CA ASN A 112 -66.77 -21.44 -17.60
C ASN A 112 -67.18 -22.24 -18.86
N SER A 113 -68.30 -22.96 -18.77
CA SER A 113 -68.84 -23.79 -19.86
C SER A 113 -69.27 -23.01 -21.11
N LYS A 114 -69.44 -21.68 -21.02
CA LYS A 114 -69.74 -20.80 -22.17
C LYS A 114 -68.48 -20.20 -22.79
N GLY A 115 -67.29 -20.55 -22.29
CA GLY A 115 -66.02 -19.96 -22.69
C GLY A 115 -65.81 -18.53 -22.18
N GLU A 116 -66.57 -18.09 -21.18
CA GLU A 116 -66.37 -16.78 -20.57
C GLU A 116 -65.19 -16.81 -19.60
N LEU A 117 -64.35 -15.76 -19.64
CA LEU A 117 -63.18 -15.64 -18.77
C LEU A 117 -63.60 -15.25 -17.34
N LEU A 118 -63.41 -16.17 -16.41
CA LEU A 118 -63.65 -15.97 -14.98
C LEU A 118 -62.49 -15.24 -14.32
N PHE A 119 -61.26 -15.66 -14.63
CA PHE A 119 -60.05 -15.08 -14.07
C PHE A 119 -58.83 -15.33 -14.96
N LYS A 120 -57.87 -14.40 -14.92
CA LYS A 120 -56.56 -14.52 -15.58
C LYS A 120 -55.45 -14.05 -14.66
N PHE A 121 -54.31 -14.73 -14.69
CA PHE A 121 -53.06 -14.26 -14.10
C PHE A 121 -51.86 -14.78 -14.90
N ILE A 122 -50.68 -14.20 -14.67
CA ILE A 122 -49.52 -14.37 -15.54
C ILE A 122 -48.22 -14.61 -14.76
N GLY A 123 -47.27 -15.30 -15.41
CA GLY A 123 -45.90 -15.47 -14.93
C GLY A 123 -45.66 -16.75 -14.13
N GLY A 124 -44.40 -17.21 -14.14
CA GLY A 124 -43.97 -18.31 -13.29
C GLY A 124 -43.87 -17.85 -11.83
N MET A 125 -44.42 -18.64 -10.92
CA MET A 125 -44.45 -18.31 -9.48
C MET A 125 -44.37 -19.59 -8.62
N PRO A 126 -43.94 -19.46 -7.35
CA PRO A 126 -43.97 -20.58 -6.42
C PRO A 126 -45.38 -21.14 -6.18
N ALA A 127 -45.42 -22.40 -5.74
CA ALA A 127 -46.63 -23.21 -5.57
C ALA A 127 -47.72 -22.56 -4.71
N ASP A 128 -47.35 -21.95 -3.59
CA ASP A 128 -48.24 -21.26 -2.65
C ASP A 128 -48.91 -20.04 -3.30
N GLN A 129 -48.15 -19.22 -4.03
CA GLN A 129 -48.66 -18.05 -4.75
C GLN A 129 -49.56 -18.46 -5.92
N PHE A 130 -49.19 -19.52 -6.63
CA PHE A 130 -49.99 -20.08 -7.71
C PHE A 130 -51.36 -20.54 -7.19
N MET A 131 -51.39 -21.31 -6.10
CA MET A 131 -52.63 -21.74 -5.46
C MET A 131 -53.46 -20.58 -4.89
N ALA A 132 -52.83 -19.53 -4.37
CA ALA A 132 -53.53 -18.34 -3.93
C ALA A 132 -54.26 -17.64 -5.09
N LYS A 133 -53.62 -17.55 -6.26
CA LYS A 133 -54.24 -16.98 -7.47
C LYS A 133 -55.40 -17.81 -8.01
N ILE A 134 -55.30 -19.13 -7.90
CA ILE A 134 -56.40 -20.04 -8.26
C ILE A 134 -57.61 -19.83 -7.34
N LYS A 135 -57.39 -19.76 -6.02
CA LYS A 135 -58.45 -19.48 -5.04
C LYS A 135 -59.09 -18.10 -5.27
N GLU A 136 -58.28 -17.08 -5.57
CA GLU A 136 -58.78 -15.74 -5.93
C GLU A 136 -59.68 -15.80 -7.16
N GLY A 137 -59.27 -16.52 -8.20
CA GLY A 137 -60.02 -16.60 -9.45
C GLY A 137 -61.34 -17.37 -9.37
N LEU A 138 -61.44 -18.31 -8.44
CA LEU A 138 -62.70 -19.03 -8.17
C LEU A 138 -63.74 -18.17 -7.41
N ASN A 139 -63.33 -17.03 -6.84
CA ASN A 139 -64.27 -16.11 -6.21
C ASN A 139 -64.99 -15.26 -7.28
N PRO A 140 -66.33 -15.35 -7.42
CA PRO A 140 -67.08 -14.58 -8.42
C PRO A 140 -67.04 -13.05 -8.17
N GLU A 141 -66.70 -12.61 -6.95
CA GLU A 141 -66.52 -11.21 -6.57
C GLU A 141 -65.04 -10.77 -6.57
N ASN A 142 -64.18 -11.51 -7.29
CA ASN A 142 -62.77 -11.12 -7.42
C ASN A 142 -62.61 -9.72 -8.06
N LYS A 143 -61.49 -9.07 -7.74
CA LYS A 143 -61.22 -7.68 -8.14
C LYS A 143 -61.33 -7.48 -9.66
N VAL A 144 -60.92 -8.46 -10.46
CA VAL A 144 -60.99 -8.41 -11.93
C VAL A 144 -62.42 -8.41 -12.43
N ALA A 145 -63.24 -9.35 -11.96
CA ALA A 145 -64.65 -9.47 -12.34
C ALA A 145 -65.46 -8.24 -11.91
N ARG A 146 -65.25 -7.75 -10.68
CA ARG A 146 -65.93 -6.55 -10.16
C ARG A 146 -65.59 -5.31 -10.99
N MET A 147 -64.31 -5.04 -11.21
CA MET A 147 -63.90 -3.85 -11.94
C MET A 147 -64.27 -3.91 -13.43
N ASN A 148 -64.22 -5.10 -14.06
CA ASN A 148 -64.73 -5.27 -15.42
C ASN A 148 -66.24 -4.96 -15.53
N ARG A 149 -67.05 -5.40 -14.55
CA ARG A 149 -68.50 -5.07 -14.50
C ARG A 149 -68.74 -3.58 -14.31
N MET A 150 -68.06 -2.95 -13.36
CA MET A 150 -68.18 -1.51 -13.10
C MET A 150 -67.83 -0.68 -14.35
N TYR A 151 -66.76 -1.05 -15.07
CA TYR A 151 -66.41 -0.38 -16.33
C TYR A 151 -67.48 -0.59 -17.43
N LYS A 152 -68.00 -1.82 -17.59
CA LYS A 152 -69.09 -2.11 -18.54
C LYS A 152 -70.38 -1.35 -18.22
N GLN A 153 -70.65 -1.07 -16.94
CA GLN A 153 -71.79 -0.27 -16.48
C GLN A 153 -71.57 1.25 -16.64
N GLY A 154 -70.45 1.67 -17.23
CA GLY A 154 -70.18 3.08 -17.53
C GLY A 154 -69.53 3.86 -16.38
N ASN A 155 -69.00 3.22 -15.34
CA ASN A 155 -68.28 3.92 -14.28
C ASN A 155 -67.05 4.63 -14.85
N CYS A 156 -67.02 5.95 -14.72
CA CYS A 156 -66.00 6.82 -15.27
C CYS A 156 -65.27 7.67 -14.20
N ASP A 157 -65.36 7.29 -12.92
CA ASP A 157 -64.68 7.97 -11.81
C ASP A 157 -63.15 7.95 -11.96
N GLY A 158 -62.49 9.03 -11.49
CA GLY A 158 -61.04 9.19 -11.62
C GLY A 158 -60.22 8.18 -10.81
N ASN A 159 -60.65 7.85 -9.58
CA ASN A 159 -59.99 6.81 -8.78
C ASN A 159 -60.17 5.44 -9.45
N PHE A 160 -61.38 5.18 -9.95
CA PHE A 160 -61.67 3.95 -10.67
C PHE A 160 -60.77 3.77 -11.90
N TYR A 161 -60.61 4.78 -12.75
CA TYR A 161 -59.73 4.68 -13.93
C TYR A 161 -58.29 4.36 -13.56
N ARG A 162 -57.71 5.04 -12.56
CA ARG A 162 -56.33 4.80 -12.12
C ARG A 162 -56.12 3.37 -11.66
N ASP A 163 -57.00 2.88 -10.79
CA ASP A 163 -56.94 1.50 -10.30
C ASP A 163 -57.16 0.49 -11.42
N TYR A 164 -58.05 0.79 -12.37
CA TYR A 164 -58.38 -0.11 -13.46
C TYR A 164 -57.26 -0.19 -14.49
N ILE A 165 -56.61 0.92 -14.82
CA ILE A 165 -55.40 0.95 -15.65
C ILE A 165 -54.30 0.08 -15.01
N VAL A 166 -54.02 0.28 -13.72
CA VAL A 166 -53.03 -0.52 -12.98
C VAL A 166 -53.40 -2.00 -13.00
N LEU A 167 -54.68 -2.33 -12.79
CA LEU A 167 -55.15 -3.70 -12.83
C LEU A 167 -54.88 -4.33 -14.21
N LYS A 168 -55.26 -3.67 -15.31
CA LYS A 168 -55.03 -4.18 -16.67
C LYS A 168 -53.56 -4.39 -16.99
N LEU A 169 -52.70 -3.45 -16.60
CA LEU A 169 -51.26 -3.58 -16.78
C LEU A 169 -50.66 -4.69 -15.90
N SER A 170 -51.19 -4.90 -14.69
CA SER A 170 -50.77 -6.00 -13.81
C SER A 170 -51.12 -7.39 -14.37
N LEU A 171 -52.20 -7.47 -15.14
CA LEU A 171 -52.62 -8.66 -15.90
C LEU A 171 -51.86 -8.80 -17.23
N ASN A 172 -50.91 -7.89 -17.50
CA ASN A 172 -50.16 -7.76 -18.74
C ASN A 172 -51.07 -7.62 -19.98
N GLU A 173 -52.25 -7.02 -19.82
CA GLU A 173 -53.09 -6.54 -20.92
C GLU A 173 -52.57 -5.16 -21.35
N ARG A 174 -51.38 -5.11 -21.92
CA ARG A 174 -50.65 -3.85 -22.16
C ARG A 174 -51.38 -2.98 -23.17
N THR A 175 -51.94 -3.59 -24.21
CA THR A 175 -52.72 -2.89 -25.23
C THR A 175 -53.93 -2.19 -24.60
N GLU A 176 -54.66 -2.90 -23.75
CA GLU A 176 -55.86 -2.38 -23.09
C GLU A 176 -55.52 -1.33 -22.03
N GLY A 177 -54.48 -1.57 -21.23
CA GLY A 177 -54.02 -0.59 -20.23
C GLY A 177 -53.60 0.74 -20.87
N LYS A 178 -52.89 0.70 -22.01
CA LYS A 178 -52.53 1.88 -22.79
C LYS A 178 -53.76 2.59 -23.37
N ARG A 179 -54.72 1.83 -23.92
CA ARG A 179 -55.98 2.37 -24.43
C ARG A 179 -56.75 3.11 -23.34
N LEU A 180 -56.91 2.49 -22.17
CA LEU A 180 -57.60 3.08 -21.01
C LEU A 180 -56.87 4.29 -20.45
N ALA A 181 -55.54 4.25 -20.37
CA ALA A 181 -54.76 5.41 -19.96
C ALA A 181 -54.91 6.58 -20.95
N SER A 182 -54.96 6.27 -22.25
CA SER A 182 -55.24 7.27 -23.27
C SER A 182 -56.62 7.87 -23.10
N GLU A 183 -57.65 7.02 -23.01
CA GLU A 183 -59.04 7.43 -22.80
C GLU A 183 -59.20 8.30 -21.54
N TYR A 184 -58.53 7.91 -20.44
CA TYR A 184 -58.57 8.67 -19.20
C TYR A 184 -57.89 10.03 -19.35
N PHE A 185 -56.70 10.08 -19.94
CA PHE A 185 -55.96 11.33 -20.17
C PHE A 185 -56.76 12.35 -21.00
N ASP A 186 -57.51 11.88 -22.00
CA ASP A 186 -58.31 12.74 -22.88
C ASP A 186 -59.52 13.37 -22.16
N LYS A 187 -59.97 12.76 -21.06
CA LYS A 187 -61.06 13.28 -20.20
C LYS A 187 -60.59 14.31 -19.17
N LEU A 188 -59.29 14.38 -18.88
CA LEU A 188 -58.75 15.28 -17.85
C LEU A 188 -58.55 16.70 -18.38
N THR A 189 -58.94 17.69 -17.59
CA THR A 189 -58.54 19.09 -17.81
C THR A 189 -57.05 19.29 -17.51
N HIS A 190 -56.45 20.41 -17.96
CA HIS A 190 -55.05 20.71 -17.65
C HIS A 190 -54.76 20.67 -16.13
N ALA A 191 -55.58 21.33 -15.31
CA ALA A 191 -55.45 21.34 -13.86
C ALA A 191 -55.50 19.93 -13.24
N GLN A 192 -56.32 19.04 -13.80
CA GLN A 192 -56.38 17.64 -13.38
C GLN A 192 -55.19 16.81 -13.89
N ARG A 193 -54.65 17.09 -15.08
CA ARG A 193 -53.48 16.38 -15.62
C ARG A 193 -52.23 16.64 -14.79
N VAL A 194 -52.04 17.88 -14.35
CA VAL A 194 -50.89 18.27 -13.53
C VAL A 194 -51.07 17.94 -12.05
N SER A 195 -52.24 17.44 -11.61
CA SER A 195 -52.46 17.15 -10.18
C SER A 195 -51.67 15.93 -9.70
N PRO A 196 -51.27 15.89 -8.41
CA PRO A 196 -50.58 14.73 -7.83
C PRO A 196 -51.35 13.41 -7.97
N ASP A 197 -52.68 13.46 -7.90
CA ASP A 197 -53.55 12.28 -8.03
C ASP A 197 -53.36 11.55 -9.36
N ASN A 198 -53.04 12.29 -10.43
CA ASN A 198 -52.85 11.74 -11.77
C ASN A 198 -51.39 11.53 -12.14
N TRP A 199 -50.47 11.70 -11.18
CA TRP A 199 -49.06 11.46 -11.41
C TRP A 199 -48.76 10.02 -11.86
N LEU A 200 -49.62 9.04 -11.58
CA LEU A 200 -49.55 7.68 -12.12
C LEU A 200 -49.41 7.63 -13.66
N LEU A 201 -49.96 8.60 -14.40
CA LEU A 201 -49.88 8.62 -15.85
C LEU A 201 -48.48 9.03 -16.37
N PHE A 202 -47.68 9.66 -15.51
CA PHE A 202 -46.44 10.33 -15.88
C PHE A 202 -45.22 9.82 -15.11
N GLY A 203 -45.36 9.63 -13.80
CA GLY A 203 -44.27 9.42 -12.85
C GLY A 203 -43.54 8.07 -12.95
N ARG A 204 -42.59 7.88 -12.03
CA ARG A 204 -41.80 6.65 -11.95
C ARG A 204 -42.55 5.57 -11.17
N HIS A 205 -42.82 4.45 -11.82
CA HIS A 205 -43.40 3.24 -11.22
C HIS A 205 -43.24 2.06 -12.18
N LYS A 206 -43.68 0.87 -11.78
CA LYS A 206 -43.50 -0.39 -12.53
C LYS A 206 -44.02 -0.39 -13.97
N TYR A 207 -44.99 0.45 -14.30
CA TYR A 207 -45.64 0.50 -15.62
C TYR A 207 -45.34 1.80 -16.39
N GLU A 208 -44.31 2.53 -15.96
CA GLU A 208 -43.97 3.83 -16.54
C GLU A 208 -43.61 3.73 -18.04
N ARG A 209 -43.09 2.58 -18.50
CA ARG A 209 -42.76 2.37 -19.91
C ARG A 209 -44.02 2.36 -20.77
N GLU A 210 -45.08 1.72 -20.28
CA GLU A 210 -46.34 1.59 -20.98
C GLU A 210 -47.11 2.92 -21.01
N LEU A 211 -47.02 3.70 -19.92
CA LEU A 211 -47.80 4.93 -19.74
C LEU A 211 -47.03 6.19 -20.18
N SER A 212 -45.75 6.30 -19.84
CA SER A 212 -44.92 7.50 -19.98
C SER A 212 -43.54 7.23 -20.60
N GLY A 213 -43.42 6.20 -21.43
CA GLY A 213 -42.23 5.91 -22.23
C GLY A 213 -42.03 6.89 -23.39
N VAL A 214 -40.85 6.86 -24.02
CA VAL A 214 -40.57 7.67 -25.21
C VAL A 214 -41.56 7.31 -26.32
N LYS A 215 -42.19 8.34 -26.91
CA LYS A 215 -43.33 8.30 -27.85
C LYS A 215 -44.73 8.25 -27.23
N SER A 216 -44.87 8.26 -25.90
CA SER A 216 -46.20 8.39 -25.29
C SER A 216 -46.65 9.84 -25.23
N LYS A 217 -47.94 10.09 -25.48
CA LYS A 217 -48.53 11.43 -25.32
C LYS A 217 -48.33 12.01 -23.92
N ASN A 218 -48.20 11.14 -22.92
CA ASN A 218 -47.99 11.55 -21.53
C ASN A 218 -46.58 12.11 -21.34
N VAL A 219 -45.53 11.53 -21.93
CA VAL A 219 -44.17 12.09 -21.81
C VAL A 219 -44.04 13.40 -22.55
N ASP A 220 -44.66 13.51 -23.73
CA ASP A 220 -44.67 14.76 -24.49
C ASP A 220 -45.34 15.88 -23.70
N TYR A 221 -46.51 15.58 -23.13
CA TYR A 221 -47.22 16.53 -22.27
C TYR A 221 -46.43 16.90 -21.01
N LEU A 222 -45.76 15.94 -20.38
CA LEU A 222 -44.90 16.20 -19.21
C LEU A 222 -43.77 17.17 -19.56
N LEU A 223 -43.10 16.97 -20.70
CA LEU A 223 -42.00 17.84 -21.12
C LEU A 223 -42.46 19.23 -21.53
N ASP A 224 -43.61 19.32 -22.22
CA ASP A 224 -44.17 20.59 -22.68
C ASP A 224 -44.74 21.43 -21.52
N HIS A 225 -45.09 20.80 -20.39
CA HIS A 225 -45.67 21.45 -19.20
C HIS A 225 -44.88 21.19 -17.91
N TYR A 226 -43.58 20.93 -17.99
CA TYR A 226 -42.79 20.43 -16.84
C TYR A 226 -42.81 21.39 -15.64
N GLU A 227 -42.86 22.70 -15.85
CA GLU A 227 -42.92 23.72 -14.79
C GLU A 227 -44.20 23.63 -13.97
N ASP A 228 -45.33 23.31 -14.61
CA ASP A 228 -46.61 23.15 -13.92
C ASP A 228 -46.64 21.88 -13.07
N PHE A 229 -46.03 20.80 -13.55
CA PHE A 229 -45.81 19.61 -12.73
C PHE A 229 -44.85 19.86 -11.56
N ILE A 230 -43.84 20.72 -11.71
CA ILE A 230 -42.95 21.09 -10.59
C ILE A 230 -43.74 21.79 -9.48
N LYS A 231 -44.68 22.68 -9.83
CA LYS A 231 -45.51 23.40 -8.86
C LYS A 231 -46.40 22.47 -8.04
N THR A 232 -46.87 21.37 -8.61
CA THR A 232 -47.85 20.48 -7.99
C THR A 232 -47.24 19.19 -7.41
N VAL A 233 -46.22 18.62 -8.05
CA VAL A 233 -45.62 17.31 -7.71
C VAL A 233 -44.18 17.44 -7.18
N GLY A 234 -43.52 18.57 -7.43
CA GLY A 234 -42.17 18.87 -6.95
C GLY A 234 -41.05 18.58 -7.96
N ALA A 235 -40.00 19.40 -7.90
CA ALA A 235 -38.86 19.36 -8.83
C ALA A 235 -38.15 18.00 -8.88
N ASP A 236 -37.88 17.39 -7.73
CA ASP A 236 -37.15 16.13 -7.64
C ASP A 236 -37.88 15.00 -8.35
N SER A 237 -39.20 14.89 -8.15
CA SER A 237 -40.04 13.88 -8.80
C SER A 237 -40.06 14.04 -10.31
N VAL A 238 -40.21 15.28 -10.80
CA VAL A 238 -40.25 15.60 -12.23
C VAL A 238 -38.90 15.34 -12.89
N TYR A 239 -37.81 15.88 -12.33
CA TYR A 239 -36.47 15.69 -12.88
C TYR A 239 -35.99 14.25 -12.80
N SER A 240 -36.28 13.54 -11.72
CA SER A 240 -36.01 12.09 -11.60
C SER A 240 -36.73 11.31 -12.71
N LYS A 241 -37.97 11.67 -13.03
CA LYS A 241 -38.71 11.03 -14.13
C LYS A 241 -38.11 11.34 -15.50
N ILE A 242 -37.78 12.60 -15.79
CA ILE A 242 -37.14 12.98 -17.07
C ILE A 242 -35.81 12.25 -17.24
N ALA A 243 -34.98 12.22 -16.20
CA ALA A 243 -33.72 11.47 -16.18
C ALA A 243 -33.93 9.96 -16.38
N SER A 244 -34.97 9.39 -15.77
CA SER A 244 -35.36 7.98 -15.97
C SER A 244 -35.66 7.69 -17.44
N ASN A 245 -36.39 8.59 -18.10
CA ASN A 245 -36.73 8.41 -19.51
C ASN A 245 -35.52 8.46 -20.43
N VAL A 246 -34.55 9.35 -20.19
CA VAL A 246 -33.29 9.37 -20.93
C VAL A 246 -32.52 8.06 -20.76
N ARG A 247 -32.32 7.62 -19.52
CA ARG A 247 -31.59 6.38 -19.22
C ARG A 247 -32.26 5.15 -19.80
N GLN A 248 -33.57 4.98 -19.58
CA GLN A 248 -34.32 3.85 -20.13
C GLN A 248 -34.28 3.83 -21.66
N THR A 249 -34.43 4.98 -22.29
CA THR A 249 -34.37 5.09 -23.76
C THR A 249 -33.00 4.69 -24.27
N SER A 250 -31.93 5.19 -23.63
CA SER A 250 -30.57 4.83 -24.00
C SER A 250 -30.32 3.33 -23.89
N GLU A 251 -30.78 2.69 -22.82
CA GLU A 251 -30.65 1.26 -22.64
C GLU A 251 -31.38 0.48 -23.74
N TYR A 252 -32.62 0.85 -24.05
CA TYR A 252 -33.44 0.14 -25.04
C TYR A 252 -32.90 0.28 -26.45
N VAL A 253 -32.41 1.47 -26.81
CA VAL A 253 -31.84 1.73 -28.14
C VAL A 253 -30.51 1.00 -28.28
N LEU A 254 -29.60 1.13 -27.32
CA LEU A 254 -28.27 0.50 -27.39
C LEU A 254 -28.34 -1.03 -27.37
N ARG A 255 -29.26 -1.62 -26.60
CA ARG A 255 -29.51 -3.07 -26.61
C ARG A 255 -30.31 -3.56 -27.83
N GLY A 256 -30.78 -2.64 -28.68
CA GLY A 256 -31.60 -2.94 -29.86
C GLY A 256 -33.04 -3.36 -29.56
N TRP A 257 -33.48 -3.31 -28.30
CA TRP A 257 -34.84 -3.67 -27.90
C TRP A 257 -35.88 -2.72 -28.47
N TYR A 258 -35.56 -1.43 -28.59
CA TYR A 258 -36.46 -0.44 -29.17
C TYR A 258 -36.88 -0.80 -30.61
N PHE A 259 -35.92 -1.31 -31.40
CA PHE A 259 -36.10 -1.58 -32.82
C PHE A 259 -36.83 -2.90 -33.14
N LYS A 260 -37.24 -3.66 -32.10
CA LYS A 260 -38.13 -4.81 -32.29
C LYS A 260 -39.53 -4.37 -32.68
N ASP A 261 -39.97 -3.24 -32.11
CA ASP A 261 -41.33 -2.74 -32.24
C ASP A 261 -41.40 -1.44 -33.08
N HIS A 262 -40.25 -0.82 -33.39
CA HIS A 262 -40.17 0.50 -34.04
C HIS A 262 -39.12 0.53 -35.15
N LYS A 263 -39.42 1.29 -36.22
CA LYS A 263 -38.44 1.58 -37.28
C LYS A 263 -37.35 2.51 -36.75
N ARG A 264 -36.13 2.37 -37.26
CA ARG A 264 -35.02 3.30 -36.97
C ARG A 264 -35.36 4.69 -37.54
N ASN A 265 -35.45 5.68 -36.67
CA ASN A 265 -35.67 7.07 -37.02
C ASN A 265 -34.97 7.97 -35.98
N SER A 266 -34.02 8.80 -36.40
CA SER A 266 -33.31 9.70 -35.49
C SER A 266 -34.12 10.93 -35.08
N GLN A 267 -35.08 11.37 -35.90
CA GLN A 267 -35.82 12.62 -35.70
C GLN A 267 -36.59 12.63 -34.37
N GLU A 268 -37.20 11.51 -33.98
CA GLU A 268 -37.95 11.44 -32.71
C GLU A 268 -37.04 11.63 -31.49
N PHE A 269 -35.80 11.15 -31.55
CA PHE A 269 -34.82 11.32 -30.47
C PHE A 269 -34.19 12.71 -30.48
N ILE A 270 -34.07 13.34 -31.66
CA ILE A 270 -33.69 14.75 -31.81
C ILE A 270 -34.75 15.64 -31.15
N ASP A 271 -36.03 15.39 -31.42
CA ASP A 271 -37.14 16.16 -30.84
C ASP A 271 -37.18 15.98 -29.31
N PHE A 272 -37.01 14.74 -28.83
CA PHE A 272 -36.93 14.45 -27.40
C PHE A 272 -35.74 15.15 -26.72
N LYS A 273 -34.56 15.12 -27.34
CA LYS A 273 -33.36 15.85 -26.88
C LYS A 273 -33.62 17.36 -26.81
N ASN A 274 -34.25 17.93 -27.83
CA ASN A 274 -34.56 19.36 -27.90
C ASN A 274 -35.53 19.79 -26.79
N LYS A 275 -36.50 18.95 -26.45
CA LYS A 275 -37.39 19.19 -25.30
C LYS A 275 -36.62 19.14 -23.98
N ILE A 276 -35.74 18.15 -23.78
CA ILE A 276 -34.90 18.06 -22.56
C ILE A 276 -34.01 19.30 -22.41
N ALA A 277 -33.42 19.79 -23.51
CA ALA A 277 -32.55 20.96 -23.50
C ALA A 277 -33.24 22.23 -22.94
N LYS A 278 -34.56 22.34 -23.12
CA LYS A 278 -35.39 23.46 -22.64
C LYS A 278 -35.75 23.37 -21.15
N THR A 279 -35.57 22.22 -20.50
CA THR A 279 -35.93 22.02 -19.09
C THR A 279 -34.86 22.55 -18.13
N GLY A 280 -35.18 22.74 -16.84
CA GLY A 280 -34.22 23.10 -15.78
C GLY A 280 -33.46 21.93 -15.15
N ILE A 281 -33.41 20.76 -15.79
CA ILE A 281 -32.87 19.53 -15.18
C ILE A 281 -31.39 19.66 -14.76
N PRO A 282 -31.01 19.29 -13.52
CA PRO A 282 -29.61 19.18 -13.10
C PRO A 282 -28.83 18.24 -14.01
N GLU A 283 -27.51 18.42 -14.17
CA GLU A 283 -26.68 17.55 -15.03
C GLU A 283 -27.14 17.47 -16.50
N LYS A 284 -27.83 18.50 -17.00
CA LYS A 284 -28.36 18.56 -18.37
C LYS A 284 -27.35 18.09 -19.44
N SER A 285 -26.09 18.49 -19.33
CA SER A 285 -25.02 18.10 -20.26
C SER A 285 -24.83 16.58 -20.35
N HIS A 286 -24.98 15.83 -19.24
CA HIS A 286 -24.90 14.37 -19.24
C HIS A 286 -26.02 13.77 -20.09
N TYR A 287 -27.25 14.24 -19.89
CA TYR A 287 -28.42 13.74 -20.60
C TYR A 287 -28.38 14.07 -22.09
N LEU A 288 -27.92 15.26 -22.46
CA LEU A 288 -27.76 15.64 -23.87
C LEU A 288 -26.71 14.78 -24.57
N ALA A 289 -25.57 14.50 -23.92
CA ALA A 289 -24.54 13.61 -24.46
C ALA A 289 -25.05 12.15 -24.61
N ILE A 290 -25.79 11.64 -23.63
CA ILE A 290 -26.45 10.33 -23.73
C ILE A 290 -27.42 10.29 -24.92
N MET A 291 -28.20 11.36 -25.12
CA MET A 291 -29.12 11.44 -26.25
C MET A 291 -28.41 11.55 -27.61
N ASP A 292 -27.27 12.25 -27.70
CA ASP A 292 -26.45 12.28 -28.91
C ASP A 292 -25.90 10.89 -29.26
N MET A 293 -25.48 10.14 -28.25
CA MET A 293 -25.08 8.74 -28.42
C MET A 293 -26.27 7.86 -28.88
N VAL A 294 -27.48 8.08 -28.35
CA VAL A 294 -28.71 7.39 -28.79
C VAL A 294 -29.03 7.69 -30.25
N ILE A 295 -28.95 8.96 -30.66
CA ILE A 295 -29.18 9.40 -32.04
C ILE A 295 -28.18 8.70 -32.97
N ALA A 296 -26.88 8.71 -32.65
CA ALA A 296 -25.86 7.99 -33.41
C ALA A 296 -26.15 6.48 -33.50
N ALA A 297 -26.60 5.87 -32.40
CA ALA A 297 -26.95 4.44 -32.39
C ALA A 297 -28.16 4.11 -33.29
N THR A 298 -29.10 5.04 -33.47
CA THR A 298 -30.25 4.86 -34.39
C THR A 298 -29.80 4.81 -35.85
N GLU A 299 -28.75 5.56 -36.19
CA GLU A 299 -28.09 5.63 -37.51
C GLU A 299 -27.10 4.46 -37.73
N ASN A 300 -26.96 3.55 -36.77
CA ASN A 300 -25.94 2.49 -36.74
C ASN A 300 -24.49 3.03 -36.72
N ASP A 301 -24.27 4.27 -36.31
CA ASP A 301 -22.93 4.86 -36.23
C ASP A 301 -22.28 4.53 -34.88
N THR A 302 -21.69 3.33 -34.82
CA THR A 302 -21.03 2.83 -33.61
C THR A 302 -19.79 3.65 -33.22
N LEU A 303 -19.10 4.23 -34.21
CA LEU A 303 -17.91 5.05 -33.98
C LEU A 303 -18.27 6.38 -33.34
N LYS A 304 -19.27 7.09 -33.87
CA LYS A 304 -19.74 8.35 -33.30
C LYS A 304 -20.32 8.16 -31.90
N ALA A 305 -21.13 7.12 -31.70
CA ALA A 305 -21.67 6.79 -30.39
C ALA A 305 -20.56 6.52 -29.35
N GLY A 306 -19.53 5.74 -29.73
CA GLY A 306 -18.42 5.44 -28.84
C GLY A 306 -17.51 6.64 -28.55
N ASN A 307 -17.26 7.51 -29.54
CA ASN A 307 -16.50 8.74 -29.33
C ASN A 307 -17.22 9.71 -28.37
N ILE A 308 -18.52 9.92 -28.56
CA ILE A 308 -19.34 10.74 -27.64
C ILE A 308 -19.24 10.18 -26.22
N LEU A 309 -19.33 8.86 -26.05
CA LEU A 309 -19.22 8.24 -24.73
C LEU A 309 -17.82 8.42 -24.13
N ALA A 310 -16.77 8.17 -24.91
CA ALA A 310 -15.37 8.30 -24.47
C ALA A 310 -15.05 9.71 -23.97
N ASP A 311 -15.55 10.74 -24.66
CA ASP A 311 -15.25 12.13 -24.34
C ASP A 311 -16.01 12.66 -23.11
N ASN A 312 -17.07 11.96 -22.66
CA ASN A 312 -17.97 12.46 -21.63
C ASN A 312 -18.07 11.58 -20.36
N ILE A 313 -17.87 10.27 -20.45
CA ILE A 313 -18.23 9.31 -19.38
C ILE A 313 -17.48 9.51 -18.05
N GLY A 314 -16.26 10.06 -18.08
CA GLY A 314 -15.50 10.36 -16.85
C GLY A 314 -16.20 11.40 -15.96
N ASN A 315 -16.91 12.35 -16.59
CA ASN A 315 -17.59 13.44 -15.89
C ASN A 315 -19.01 13.06 -15.41
N PHE A 316 -19.62 12.03 -16.00
CA PHE A 316 -20.97 11.57 -15.63
C PHE A 316 -21.10 11.23 -14.13
N SER A 317 -22.31 11.42 -13.60
CA SER A 317 -22.71 10.91 -12.27
C SER A 317 -22.76 9.39 -12.25
N ALA A 318 -22.74 8.80 -11.05
CA ALA A 318 -22.72 7.34 -10.89
C ALA A 318 -23.91 6.67 -11.58
N GLU A 319 -25.09 7.29 -11.55
CA GLU A 319 -26.31 6.79 -12.20
C GLU A 319 -26.21 6.87 -13.73
N ASN A 320 -25.56 7.90 -14.26
CA ASN A 320 -25.44 8.12 -15.70
C ASN A 320 -24.28 7.31 -16.32
N GLN A 321 -23.26 6.93 -15.54
CA GLN A 321 -22.22 5.99 -15.98
C GLN A 321 -22.78 4.59 -16.33
N GLN A 322 -23.98 4.23 -15.84
CA GLN A 322 -24.63 2.96 -16.17
C GLN A 322 -24.95 2.79 -17.65
N VAL A 323 -25.00 3.88 -18.42
CA VAL A 323 -25.17 3.83 -19.88
C VAL A 323 -24.13 2.94 -20.57
N LEU A 324 -22.95 2.77 -19.94
CA LEU A 324 -21.91 1.85 -20.40
C LEU A 324 -22.39 0.40 -20.54
N PHE A 325 -23.30 -0.08 -19.70
CA PHE A 325 -23.85 -1.43 -19.84
C PHE A 325 -24.60 -1.62 -21.15
N GLY A 326 -25.39 -0.61 -21.55
CA GLY A 326 -26.06 -0.62 -22.85
C GLY A 326 -25.04 -0.55 -23.99
N PHE A 327 -24.04 0.32 -23.85
CA PHE A 327 -23.01 0.49 -24.87
C PHE A 327 -22.17 -0.78 -25.08
N LEU A 328 -21.83 -1.53 -24.03
CA LEU A 328 -21.11 -2.80 -24.14
C LEU A 328 -21.88 -3.90 -24.88
N VAL A 329 -23.22 -3.79 -24.94
CA VAL A 329 -24.04 -4.68 -25.79
C VAL A 329 -24.06 -4.18 -27.23
N TYR A 330 -24.13 -2.86 -27.42
CA TYR A 330 -24.12 -2.23 -28.74
C TYR A 330 -22.77 -2.40 -29.47
N SER A 331 -21.69 -2.25 -28.73
CA SER A 331 -20.28 -2.34 -29.13
C SER A 331 -19.54 -3.26 -28.15
N PRO A 332 -19.56 -4.59 -28.39
CA PRO A 332 -18.94 -5.56 -27.50
C PRO A 332 -17.40 -5.45 -27.51
N GLN A 333 -16.77 -6.06 -26.50
CA GLN A 333 -15.31 -6.05 -26.33
C GLN A 333 -14.54 -6.61 -27.53
N HIS A 334 -15.13 -7.59 -28.22
CA HIS A 334 -14.50 -8.30 -29.32
C HIS A 334 -15.44 -8.36 -30.53
N GLY A 335 -14.83 -8.46 -31.72
CA GLY A 335 -15.55 -8.59 -32.98
C GLY A 335 -15.69 -7.27 -33.76
N PRO A 336 -16.36 -7.31 -34.93
CA PRO A 336 -16.36 -6.23 -35.91
C PRO A 336 -17.07 -4.94 -35.47
N LYS A 337 -17.78 -4.97 -34.33
CA LYS A 337 -18.45 -3.82 -33.73
C LYS A 337 -17.71 -3.24 -32.53
N ALA A 338 -16.54 -3.78 -32.17
CA ALA A 338 -15.75 -3.30 -31.04
C ALA A 338 -15.21 -1.90 -31.29
N HIS A 339 -15.43 -0.98 -30.34
CA HIS A 339 -14.98 0.39 -30.46
C HIS A 339 -13.48 0.53 -30.16
N PRO A 340 -12.70 1.28 -30.96
CA PRO A 340 -11.25 1.42 -30.77
C PRO A 340 -10.88 2.08 -29.43
N ARG A 341 -11.72 3.00 -28.93
CA ARG A 341 -11.53 3.68 -27.62
C ARG A 341 -12.25 2.99 -26.45
N LEU A 342 -12.65 1.73 -26.61
CA LEU A 342 -13.36 1.01 -25.55
C LEU A 342 -12.54 0.94 -24.25
N LEU A 343 -11.23 0.75 -24.37
CA LEU A 343 -10.35 0.72 -23.21
C LEU A 343 -10.28 2.08 -22.49
N ASP A 344 -10.25 3.18 -23.23
CA ASP A 344 -10.27 4.54 -22.68
C ASP A 344 -11.56 4.81 -21.89
N ILE A 345 -12.70 4.37 -22.43
CA ILE A 345 -14.01 4.44 -21.78
C ILE A 345 -13.98 3.70 -20.44
N VAL A 346 -13.46 2.47 -20.43
CA VAL A 346 -13.34 1.65 -19.21
C VAL A 346 -12.40 2.31 -18.19
N LYS A 347 -11.24 2.80 -18.64
CA LYS A 347 -10.26 3.52 -17.80
C LYS A 347 -10.89 4.76 -17.17
N ALA A 348 -11.64 5.56 -17.93
CA ALA A 348 -12.30 6.78 -17.43
C ALA A 348 -13.32 6.47 -16.32
N VAL A 349 -14.09 5.38 -16.44
CA VAL A 349 -15.03 4.93 -15.39
C VAL A 349 -14.29 4.43 -14.15
N LEU A 350 -13.23 3.64 -14.32
CA LEU A 350 -12.46 3.11 -13.19
C LEU A 350 -11.70 4.22 -12.44
N ARG A 351 -11.19 5.24 -13.16
CA ARG A 351 -10.55 6.43 -12.56
C ARG A 351 -11.53 7.29 -11.78
N SER A 352 -12.79 7.41 -12.23
CA SER A 352 -13.78 8.24 -11.53
C SER A 352 -14.16 7.69 -10.16
N GLY A 353 -14.15 6.35 -10.00
CA GLY A 353 -14.43 5.68 -8.73
C GLY A 353 -15.88 5.83 -8.22
N LYS A 354 -16.82 6.28 -9.07
CA LYS A 354 -18.15 6.74 -8.64
C LYS A 354 -19.18 5.62 -8.44
N GLN A 355 -19.04 4.45 -9.09
CA GLN A 355 -20.07 3.40 -9.08
C GLN A 355 -19.50 1.98 -8.87
N SER A 356 -19.65 1.45 -7.65
CA SER A 356 -19.05 0.18 -7.20
C SER A 356 -19.43 -1.05 -8.04
N ASN A 357 -20.72 -1.19 -8.39
CA ASN A 357 -21.20 -2.35 -9.14
C ASN A 357 -20.66 -2.39 -10.58
N LEU A 358 -20.64 -1.24 -11.25
CA LEU A 358 -20.06 -1.12 -12.58
C LEU A 358 -18.55 -1.35 -12.54
N MET A 359 -17.85 -0.79 -11.56
CA MET A 359 -16.42 -1.03 -11.38
C MET A 359 -16.10 -2.52 -11.16
N ASN A 360 -16.89 -3.21 -10.32
CA ASN A 360 -16.69 -4.64 -10.07
C ASN A 360 -16.90 -5.47 -11.34
N TYR A 361 -17.94 -5.16 -12.12
CA TYR A 361 -18.16 -5.79 -13.41
C TYR A 361 -17.01 -5.51 -14.39
N LEU A 362 -16.56 -4.27 -14.51
CA LEU A 362 -15.47 -3.91 -15.42
C LEU A 362 -14.15 -4.60 -15.03
N LYS A 363 -13.86 -4.71 -13.73
CA LYS A 363 -12.69 -5.45 -13.22
C LYS A 363 -12.76 -6.96 -13.50
N SER A 364 -13.97 -7.54 -13.61
CA SER A 364 -14.12 -8.96 -13.94
C SER A 364 -14.20 -9.22 -15.44
N ALA A 365 -14.74 -8.27 -16.21
CA ALA A 365 -14.99 -8.41 -17.64
C ALA A 365 -13.78 -8.02 -18.50
N PHE A 366 -12.91 -7.13 -18.00
CA PHE A 366 -11.70 -6.72 -18.70
C PHE A 366 -10.46 -7.31 -18.01
N PRO A 367 -9.38 -7.61 -18.77
CA PRO A 367 -8.11 -8.00 -18.17
C PRO A 367 -7.63 -6.91 -17.20
N PRO A 368 -6.82 -7.27 -16.18
CA PRO A 368 -6.30 -6.30 -15.23
C PRO A 368 -5.63 -5.14 -15.97
N LEU A 369 -6.14 -3.92 -15.75
CA LEU A 369 -5.63 -2.73 -16.43
C LEU A 369 -4.40 -2.26 -15.68
N GLU A 370 -3.23 -2.68 -16.14
CA GLU A 370 -1.92 -2.49 -15.50
C GLU A 370 -1.63 -1.02 -15.10
N GLU A 371 -2.14 -0.03 -15.84
CA GLU A 371 -2.02 1.41 -15.50
C GLU A 371 -2.80 1.83 -14.23
N LEU A 372 -3.83 1.09 -13.85
CA LEU A 372 -4.58 1.25 -12.59
C LEU A 372 -4.06 0.31 -11.49
N GLU A 373 -3.03 -0.49 -11.80
CA GLU A 373 -2.35 -1.41 -10.90
C GLU A 373 -1.08 -0.78 -10.30
N SER A 374 -0.84 0.53 -10.31
CA SER A 374 0.38 1.09 -9.68
C SER A 374 0.55 0.65 -8.22
N GLU A 375 -0.58 0.50 -7.50
CA GLU A 375 -0.67 0.00 -6.14
C GLU A 375 -0.23 -1.48 -6.04
N LYS A 376 -0.39 -2.28 -7.09
CA LYS A 376 0.11 -3.67 -7.19
C LYS A 376 1.60 -3.72 -6.88
N TYR A 377 2.35 -2.71 -7.34
CA TYR A 377 3.80 -2.64 -7.16
C TYR A 377 4.23 -1.79 -5.96
N ASP A 378 3.28 -1.41 -5.09
CA ASP A 378 3.64 -0.84 -3.80
C ASP A 378 4.47 -1.84 -2.98
N VAL A 379 5.48 -1.33 -2.27
CA VAL A 379 6.42 -2.14 -1.46
C VAL A 379 5.73 -3.23 -0.61
N PRO A 380 4.60 -2.99 0.11
CA PRO A 380 3.93 -4.04 0.87
C PRO A 380 3.50 -5.25 0.03
N ASN A 381 3.11 -5.03 -1.22
CA ASN A 381 2.67 -6.08 -2.13
C ASN A 381 3.85 -6.88 -2.68
N LEU A 382 4.97 -6.21 -2.97
CA LEU A 382 6.24 -6.83 -3.39
C LEU A 382 6.87 -7.67 -2.28
N LYS A 383 6.78 -7.23 -1.02
CA LYS A 383 7.36 -7.90 0.15
C LYS A 383 6.98 -9.37 0.26
N THR A 384 5.75 -9.71 -0.10
CA THR A 384 5.23 -11.09 -0.01
C THR A 384 5.72 -12.01 -1.14
N LYS A 385 6.46 -11.48 -2.12
CA LYS A 385 6.85 -12.17 -3.37
C LYS A 385 8.31 -12.59 -3.40
N MET A 386 9.05 -12.40 -2.33
CA MET A 386 10.47 -12.77 -2.26
C MET A 386 10.81 -13.33 -0.88
N GLY A 387 11.81 -14.19 -0.87
CA GLY A 387 12.42 -14.69 0.35
C GLY A 387 13.43 -13.73 0.96
N THR A 388 14.25 -14.26 1.86
CA THR A 388 15.40 -13.58 2.46
C THR A 388 16.45 -13.23 1.40
N THR A 389 16.93 -11.99 1.40
CA THR A 389 18.01 -11.52 0.50
C THR A 389 19.38 -11.45 1.15
N GLN A 390 19.42 -11.51 2.48
CA GLN A 390 20.64 -11.44 3.28
C GLN A 390 20.46 -12.25 4.55
N VAL A 391 21.51 -12.90 5.03
CA VAL A 391 21.50 -13.64 6.29
C VAL A 391 22.38 -12.96 7.33
N VAL A 392 21.97 -13.07 8.58
CA VAL A 392 22.79 -12.73 9.75
C VAL A 392 23.23 -14.04 10.40
N PRO A 393 24.50 -14.44 10.30
CA PRO A 393 25.01 -15.65 10.91
C PRO A 393 25.26 -15.46 12.41
N PHE A 394 24.99 -16.51 13.17
CA PHE A 394 25.41 -16.66 14.56
C PHE A 394 26.60 -17.62 14.59
N PHE A 395 27.75 -17.18 15.10
CA PHE A 395 28.97 -18.00 15.13
C PHE A 395 29.19 -18.66 16.48
N HIS A 396 29.73 -19.88 16.45
CA HIS A 396 30.21 -20.55 17.65
C HIS A 396 31.42 -19.79 18.23
N PRO A 397 31.52 -19.58 19.56
CA PRO A 397 32.58 -18.77 20.18
C PRO A 397 34.01 -19.36 20.10
N LYS A 398 34.19 -20.56 19.53
CA LYS A 398 35.45 -21.33 19.57
C LYS A 398 35.70 -22.19 18.32
N LYS A 399 34.71 -22.34 17.44
CA LYS A 399 34.75 -23.24 16.28
C LYS A 399 34.31 -22.48 15.04
N ASP A 400 34.80 -22.88 13.87
CA ASP A 400 34.46 -22.30 12.58
C ASP A 400 33.11 -22.83 12.08
N ILE A 401 32.07 -22.60 12.88
CA ILE A 401 30.71 -23.09 12.64
C ILE A 401 29.74 -21.95 12.92
N CYS A 402 28.75 -21.78 12.06
CA CYS A 402 27.65 -20.86 12.30
C CYS A 402 26.30 -21.49 11.99
N TRP A 403 25.24 -20.85 12.47
CA TRP A 403 23.89 -21.07 11.98
C TRP A 403 23.25 -19.75 11.54
N TYR A 404 22.27 -19.83 10.65
CA TYR A 404 21.52 -18.69 10.16
C TYR A 404 20.09 -19.10 9.79
N VAL A 405 19.24 -18.11 9.58
CA VAL A 405 17.85 -18.29 9.14
C VAL A 405 17.71 -17.81 7.70
N PHE A 406 17.01 -18.59 6.88
CA PHE A 406 16.69 -18.25 5.51
C PHE A 406 15.19 -18.50 5.26
N GLU A 407 14.49 -17.49 4.77
CA GLU A 407 13.06 -17.54 4.50
C GLU A 407 12.79 -17.66 3.00
N GLU A 408 11.94 -18.61 2.60
CA GLU A 408 11.45 -18.74 1.22
C GLU A 408 10.35 -17.72 0.93
N GLY A 409 10.14 -17.40 -0.36
CA GLY A 409 9.03 -16.53 -0.78
C GLY A 409 7.68 -17.14 -0.35
N GLY A 410 7.01 -16.54 0.64
CA GLY A 410 5.77 -17.06 1.24
C GLY A 410 5.83 -17.27 2.76
N GLY A 411 6.96 -16.97 3.42
CA GLY A 411 7.04 -16.88 4.88
C GLY A 411 7.58 -18.12 5.60
N LYS A 412 7.97 -19.17 4.85
CA LYS A 412 8.50 -20.39 5.43
C LYS A 412 9.97 -20.22 5.77
N LYS A 413 10.31 -20.39 7.05
CA LYS A 413 11.68 -20.25 7.56
C LYS A 413 12.40 -21.59 7.62
N HIS A 414 13.64 -21.58 7.17
CA HIS A 414 14.59 -22.66 7.27
C HIS A 414 15.76 -22.21 8.15
N TYR A 415 16.30 -23.15 8.93
CA TYR A 415 17.42 -22.90 9.81
C TYR A 415 18.56 -23.80 9.36
N TYR A 416 19.65 -23.17 8.94
CA TYR A 416 20.81 -23.87 8.41
C TYR A 416 21.99 -23.70 9.35
N SER A 417 22.83 -24.72 9.35
CA SER A 417 24.19 -24.66 9.86
C SER A 417 25.16 -24.67 8.70
N PHE A 418 26.31 -24.02 8.89
CA PHE A 418 27.42 -24.11 7.96
C PHE A 418 28.73 -24.29 8.74
N ASP A 419 29.56 -25.21 8.27
CA ASP A 419 30.96 -25.32 8.66
C ASP A 419 31.82 -25.77 7.46
N PRO A 420 33.10 -25.38 7.38
CA PRO A 420 33.94 -25.69 6.21
C PRO A 420 34.05 -27.17 5.85
N LYS A 421 33.92 -28.07 6.85
CA LYS A 421 34.09 -29.52 6.67
C LYS A 421 32.81 -30.20 6.20
N ASN A 422 31.68 -29.91 6.83
CA ASN A 422 30.41 -30.59 6.56
C ASN A 422 29.45 -29.78 5.69
N LYS A 423 29.85 -28.58 5.26
CA LYS A 423 29.11 -27.70 4.36
C LYS A 423 27.73 -27.30 4.92
N LYS A 424 26.86 -26.72 4.10
CA LYS A 424 25.51 -26.33 4.51
C LYS A 424 24.67 -27.55 4.92
N ARG A 425 23.99 -27.48 6.07
CA ARG A 425 23.07 -28.52 6.57
C ARG A 425 21.85 -27.93 7.25
N GLU A 426 20.67 -28.48 6.97
CA GLU A 426 19.42 -28.10 7.65
C GLU A 426 19.39 -28.62 9.09
N LEU A 427 19.04 -27.77 10.05
CA LEU A 427 19.03 -28.09 11.48
C LEU A 427 17.76 -28.82 11.92
N TYR A 428 16.63 -28.54 11.28
CA TYR A 428 15.32 -29.07 11.67
C TYR A 428 14.62 -29.71 10.49
N ASN A 429 14.08 -30.91 10.68
CA ASN A 429 13.07 -31.45 9.79
C ASN A 429 11.69 -31.14 10.39
N THR A 430 11.07 -30.04 9.92
CA THR A 430 9.82 -29.54 10.51
C THR A 430 8.70 -30.57 10.43
N HIS A 431 8.58 -31.34 9.34
CA HIS A 431 7.56 -32.39 9.20
C HIS A 431 7.68 -33.48 10.26
N VAL A 432 8.92 -33.89 10.57
CA VAL A 432 9.18 -34.89 11.63
C VAL A 432 8.86 -34.29 12.99
N ILE A 433 9.29 -33.06 13.27
CA ILE A 433 9.04 -32.37 14.53
C ILE A 433 7.54 -32.19 14.77
N ASP A 434 6.80 -31.75 13.75
CA ASP A 434 5.35 -31.55 13.80
C ASP A 434 4.64 -32.88 14.08
N SER A 435 5.09 -33.97 13.45
CA SER A 435 4.56 -35.31 13.70
C SER A 435 4.82 -35.79 15.14
N LEU A 436 6.03 -35.57 15.66
CA LEU A 436 6.41 -35.94 17.03
C LEU A 436 5.63 -35.13 18.07
N LEU A 437 5.51 -33.81 17.87
CA LEU A 437 4.75 -32.93 18.76
C LEU A 437 3.27 -33.28 18.75
N LYS A 438 2.68 -33.55 17.58
CA LYS A 438 1.28 -33.99 17.44
C LYS A 438 1.01 -35.34 18.11
N LEU A 439 1.95 -36.29 18.06
CA LEU A 439 1.84 -37.55 18.80
C LEU A 439 1.84 -37.33 20.32
N SER A 440 2.63 -36.37 20.80
CA SER A 440 2.75 -36.06 22.24
C SER A 440 1.69 -35.10 22.79
N ASN A 441 1.04 -34.32 21.91
CA ASN A 441 0.01 -33.34 22.27
C ASN A 441 -1.07 -33.26 21.16
N PRO A 442 -2.27 -33.81 21.39
CA PRO A 442 -3.37 -33.78 20.43
C PRO A 442 -3.85 -32.38 20.02
N GLU A 443 -3.66 -31.35 20.85
CA GLU A 443 -3.98 -29.94 20.56
C GLU A 443 -2.87 -29.22 19.79
N TYR A 444 -2.04 -29.98 19.06
CA TYR A 444 -0.90 -29.45 18.33
C TYR A 444 -1.26 -28.34 17.33
N ASN A 445 -0.52 -27.23 17.41
CA ASN A 445 -0.57 -26.15 16.43
C ASN A 445 0.85 -25.66 16.10
N SER A 446 1.23 -25.80 14.83
CA SER A 446 2.56 -25.44 14.32
C SER A 446 2.94 -23.98 14.56
N LYS A 447 1.98 -23.06 14.70
CA LYS A 447 2.23 -21.63 14.95
C LYS A 447 2.87 -21.34 16.30
N TYR A 448 2.83 -22.28 17.25
CA TYR A 448 3.41 -22.12 18.58
C TYR A 448 4.74 -22.85 18.75
N VAL A 449 5.35 -23.32 17.66
CA VAL A 449 6.69 -23.89 17.68
C VAL A 449 7.71 -22.78 17.46
N PHE A 450 8.56 -22.55 18.46
CA PHE A 450 9.63 -21.55 18.40
C PHE A 450 10.97 -22.26 18.25
N TYR A 451 11.57 -22.17 17.07
CA TYR A 451 12.90 -22.71 16.80
C TYR A 451 13.97 -21.73 17.29
N ASN A 452 14.89 -22.21 18.12
CA ASN A 452 15.94 -21.38 18.71
C ASN A 452 17.26 -22.18 18.83
N PRO A 453 18.02 -22.35 17.73
CA PRO A 453 19.30 -23.05 17.79
C PRO A 453 20.24 -22.42 18.81
N SER A 454 21.01 -23.25 19.51
CA SER A 454 22.03 -22.77 20.45
C SER A 454 23.35 -23.51 20.24
N PHE A 455 24.43 -23.00 20.83
CA PHE A 455 25.71 -23.70 20.83
C PHE A 455 25.85 -24.58 22.08
N ASN A 456 26.58 -25.69 21.92
CA ASN A 456 27.07 -26.55 23.01
C ASN A 456 28.53 -26.95 22.70
N ASP A 457 29.18 -27.70 23.59
CA ASP A 457 30.59 -28.08 23.42
C ASP A 457 30.89 -28.84 22.12
N THR A 458 29.89 -29.55 21.59
CA THR A 458 30.03 -30.37 20.37
C THR A 458 29.76 -29.59 19.08
N GLY A 459 28.97 -28.52 19.11
CA GLY A 459 28.61 -27.72 17.93
C GLY A 459 27.29 -26.98 18.11
N ILE A 460 26.36 -27.17 17.18
CA ILE A 460 25.01 -26.56 17.23
C ILE A 460 24.00 -27.59 17.75
N ALA A 461 23.23 -27.20 18.76
CA ALA A 461 22.07 -27.91 19.26
C ALA A 461 20.79 -27.34 18.62
N ALA A 462 20.03 -28.18 17.94
CA ALA A 462 18.75 -27.83 17.33
C ALA A 462 17.64 -27.77 18.41
N ARG A 463 17.58 -26.67 19.17
CA ARG A 463 16.59 -26.50 20.25
C ARG A 463 15.30 -25.85 19.76
N LEU A 464 14.17 -26.21 20.35
CA LEU A 464 12.86 -25.60 20.07
C LEU A 464 12.00 -25.54 21.34
N GLU A 465 11.04 -24.63 21.35
CA GLU A 465 10.04 -24.51 22.42
C GLU A 465 8.63 -24.72 21.87
N TYR A 466 7.81 -25.47 22.59
CA TYR A 466 6.40 -25.68 22.29
C TYR A 466 5.61 -25.75 23.60
N SER A 467 4.55 -24.95 23.72
CA SER A 467 3.69 -24.85 24.92
C SER A 467 4.48 -24.67 26.23
N GLY A 468 5.52 -23.82 26.22
CA GLY A 468 6.34 -23.51 27.40
C GLY A 468 7.38 -24.58 27.77
N LYS A 469 7.43 -25.71 27.05
CA LYS A 469 8.41 -26.79 27.21
C LYS A 469 9.50 -26.66 26.16
N SER A 470 10.75 -26.84 26.57
CA SER A 470 11.91 -26.82 25.68
C SER A 470 12.32 -28.25 25.29
N TYR A 471 12.76 -28.42 24.06
CA TYR A 471 13.21 -29.69 23.50
C TYR A 471 14.53 -29.49 22.75
N GLU A 472 15.36 -30.53 22.72
CA GLU A 472 16.42 -30.67 21.72
C GLU A 472 15.99 -31.69 20.67
N TYR A 473 16.02 -31.30 19.40
CA TYR A 473 15.76 -32.18 18.29
C TYR A 473 17.04 -32.91 17.89
N LYS A 474 17.01 -34.25 17.93
CA LYS A 474 18.05 -35.11 17.37
C LYS A 474 17.61 -35.60 16.00
N ALA A 475 18.20 -35.03 14.95
CA ALA A 475 17.93 -35.43 13.57
C ALA A 475 18.26 -36.91 13.33
N VAL A 476 19.40 -37.37 13.86
CA VAL A 476 19.75 -38.79 13.93
C VAL A 476 18.87 -39.45 14.98
N GLY A 477 18.09 -40.45 14.57
CA GLY A 477 17.10 -41.11 15.42
C GLY A 477 15.71 -40.47 15.43
N ARG A 478 15.56 -39.24 14.91
CA ARG A 478 14.27 -38.51 14.78
C ARG A 478 13.52 -38.39 16.11
N GLN A 479 14.14 -37.80 17.12
CA GLN A 479 13.58 -37.70 18.48
C GLN A 479 13.59 -36.27 19.01
N LEU A 480 12.62 -35.96 19.88
CA LEU A 480 12.59 -34.75 20.71
C LEU A 480 12.93 -35.10 22.14
N ILE A 481 14.03 -34.57 22.64
CA ILE A 481 14.50 -34.79 24.02
C ILE A 481 14.04 -33.59 24.85
N PRO A 482 13.15 -33.75 25.86
CA PRO A 482 12.77 -32.66 26.75
C PRO A 482 13.98 -32.09 27.48
N LEU A 483 14.04 -30.76 27.58
CA LEU A 483 15.07 -30.04 28.32
C LEU A 483 14.46 -29.43 29.59
N THR A 484 15.18 -29.51 30.70
CA THR A 484 14.89 -28.71 31.88
C THR A 484 15.23 -27.25 31.60
N LYS A 485 14.28 -26.35 31.87
CA LYS A 485 14.42 -24.92 31.63
C LYS A 485 15.46 -24.34 32.61
N GLU A 486 16.70 -24.18 32.16
CA GLU A 486 17.68 -23.40 32.92
C GLU A 486 17.23 -21.94 32.94
N LYS A 487 17.08 -21.35 34.14
CA LYS A 487 16.86 -19.91 34.24
C LYS A 487 18.08 -19.21 33.65
N PRO A 488 17.93 -18.31 32.67
CA PRO A 488 19.05 -17.50 32.23
C PRO A 488 19.57 -16.73 33.44
N ASN A 489 20.86 -16.86 33.73
CA ASN A 489 21.52 -16.11 34.78
C ASN A 489 21.75 -14.68 34.24
N ILE A 490 20.70 -13.87 34.23
CA ILE A 490 20.76 -12.48 33.79
C ILE A 490 21.45 -11.70 34.91
N ARG A 491 22.73 -11.38 34.71
CA ARG A 491 23.47 -10.46 35.58
C ARG A 491 22.71 -9.13 35.60
N SER A 492 22.42 -8.58 36.78
CA SER A 492 21.77 -7.28 36.89
C SER A 492 22.63 -6.20 36.25
N PHE A 493 21.97 -5.24 35.60
CA PHE A 493 22.63 -4.10 34.99
C PHE A 493 23.30 -3.26 36.09
N GLY A 494 24.59 -2.93 35.92
CA GLY A 494 25.35 -2.12 36.89
C GLY A 494 26.13 -2.90 37.94
N LEU A 495 26.11 -4.24 37.93
CA LEU A 495 26.93 -5.06 38.81
C LEU A 495 28.43 -4.90 38.52
N SER A 496 29.25 -4.73 39.57
CA SER A 496 30.71 -4.64 39.51
C SER A 496 31.32 -5.93 38.96
N PRO A 497 32.54 -5.88 38.37
CA PRO A 497 33.21 -7.04 37.80
C PRO A 497 33.32 -8.22 38.79
N ASP A 498 33.57 -7.94 40.07
CA ASP A 498 33.67 -8.92 41.17
C ASP A 498 32.32 -9.35 41.77
N GLY A 499 31.21 -8.70 41.37
CA GLY A 499 29.88 -9.00 41.86
C GLY A 499 29.53 -8.44 43.24
N ARG A 500 30.44 -7.69 43.89
CA ARG A 500 30.24 -7.17 45.26
C ARG A 500 29.39 -5.90 45.30
N PHE A 501 29.37 -5.11 44.24
CA PHE A 501 28.69 -3.80 44.20
C PHE A 501 27.75 -3.70 43.00
N GLU A 502 26.70 -2.89 43.14
CA GLU A 502 25.75 -2.59 42.07
C GLU A 502 25.50 -1.08 42.02
N LEU A 503 25.69 -0.47 40.85
CA LEU A 503 25.31 0.91 40.61
C LEU A 503 23.83 0.98 40.22
N ILE A 504 23.09 1.83 40.92
CA ILE A 504 21.64 1.98 40.76
C ILE A 504 21.34 3.45 40.50
N ILE A 505 20.55 3.74 39.48
CA ILE A 505 19.97 5.06 39.25
C ILE A 505 18.50 4.98 39.64
N ASP A 506 18.13 5.75 40.67
CA ASP A 506 16.76 5.82 41.19
C ASP A 506 16.34 7.28 41.24
N LYS A 507 15.31 7.65 40.45
CA LYS A 507 14.82 9.03 40.31
C LYS A 507 15.94 10.07 40.08
N ASN A 508 16.84 9.79 39.12
CA ASN A 508 18.02 10.60 38.79
C ASN A 508 19.11 10.69 39.89
N THR A 509 18.94 9.99 41.02
CA THR A 509 19.96 9.87 42.05
C THR A 509 20.83 8.63 41.79
N LEU A 510 22.16 8.81 41.79
CA LEU A 510 23.10 7.70 41.69
C LEU A 510 23.35 7.11 43.08
N LYS A 511 23.24 5.79 43.17
CA LYS A 511 23.43 5.02 44.40
C LYS A 511 24.37 3.85 44.12
N VAL A 512 25.11 3.42 45.15
CA VAL A 512 25.85 2.16 45.15
C VAL A 512 25.30 1.24 46.21
N LYS A 513 25.02 -0.01 45.83
CA LYS A 513 24.57 -1.06 46.73
C LYS A 513 25.67 -2.10 46.91
N ASN A 514 26.01 -2.41 48.16
CA ASN A 514 26.79 -3.61 48.47
C ASN A 514 25.85 -4.82 48.38
N VAL A 515 26.16 -5.75 47.48
CA VAL A 515 25.30 -6.89 47.14
C VAL A 515 25.22 -7.89 48.28
N THR A 516 26.30 -8.05 49.04
CA THR A 516 26.38 -9.00 50.16
C THR A 516 25.68 -8.48 51.40
N SER A 517 25.92 -7.22 51.80
CA SER A 517 25.31 -6.65 53.01
C SER A 517 23.93 -6.04 52.78
N GLY A 518 23.57 -5.74 51.53
CA GLY A 518 22.37 -4.99 51.17
C GLY A 518 22.45 -3.49 51.46
N GLN A 519 23.56 -2.99 52.00
CA GLN A 519 23.75 -1.57 52.31
C GLN A 519 23.72 -0.72 51.04
N ILE A 520 22.97 0.38 51.06
CA ILE A 520 22.87 1.36 49.97
C ILE A 520 23.51 2.68 50.43
N THR A 521 24.41 3.21 49.61
CA THR A 521 25.01 4.54 49.79
C THR A 521 24.59 5.44 48.64
N GLU A 522 24.03 6.60 48.95
CA GLU A 522 23.72 7.62 47.94
C GLU A 522 25.00 8.37 47.57
N LEU A 523 25.29 8.44 46.27
CA LEU A 523 26.50 9.07 45.73
C LEU A 523 26.22 10.48 45.19
N SER A 524 24.98 10.77 44.80
CA SER A 524 24.51 12.11 44.44
C SER A 524 23.28 12.47 45.26
N SER A 525 22.94 13.76 45.33
CA SER A 525 21.78 14.27 46.08
C SER A 525 20.81 15.10 45.24
N ASP A 526 21.16 15.41 44.00
CA ASP A 526 20.39 16.26 43.10
C ASP A 526 19.59 15.43 42.09
N SER A 527 18.26 15.50 42.20
CA SER A 527 17.30 14.67 41.45
C SER A 527 16.41 15.47 40.49
N GLU A 528 16.88 16.64 40.06
CA GLU A 528 16.08 17.53 39.20
C GLU A 528 15.73 16.88 37.84
N PRO A 529 14.51 17.10 37.31
CA PRO A 529 14.18 16.77 35.93
C PRO A 529 15.16 17.42 34.95
N ASP A 530 15.38 16.80 33.79
CA ASP A 530 16.31 17.29 32.76
C ASP A 530 17.77 17.43 33.20
N HIS A 531 18.13 16.86 34.36
CA HIS A 531 19.50 16.76 34.87
C HIS A 531 19.83 15.31 35.26
N GLY A 532 19.83 14.41 34.27
CA GLY A 532 19.88 12.96 34.47
C GLY A 532 21.22 12.32 34.09
N PHE A 533 21.58 11.26 34.81
CA PHE A 533 22.70 10.38 34.47
C PHE A 533 22.36 9.47 33.29
N ALA A 534 23.32 9.25 32.39
CA ALA A 534 23.12 8.38 31.23
C ALA A 534 23.49 6.93 31.58
N LEU A 535 22.47 6.10 31.80
CA LEU A 535 22.61 4.69 32.15
C LEU A 535 23.41 3.89 31.11
N ALA A 536 23.30 4.26 29.83
CA ALA A 536 24.02 3.61 28.72
C ALA A 536 25.55 3.84 28.74
N ASP A 537 25.99 4.93 29.36
CA ASP A 537 27.40 5.34 29.45
C ASP A 537 28.03 4.97 30.79
N MET A 538 27.26 4.38 31.72
CA MET A 538 27.77 3.88 32.98
C MET A 538 28.70 2.68 32.75
N GLY A 539 29.86 2.67 33.39
CA GLY A 539 30.80 1.55 33.25
C GLY A 539 31.79 1.43 34.41
N TRP A 540 32.34 0.23 34.55
CA TRP A 540 33.40 -0.08 35.50
C TRP A 540 34.76 0.02 34.82
N VAL A 541 35.77 0.45 35.58
CA VAL A 541 37.15 0.58 35.08
C VAL A 541 37.83 -0.78 35.23
N GLY A 542 37.93 -1.49 34.10
CA GLY A 542 38.58 -2.80 34.03
C GLY A 542 37.97 -3.83 34.98
N LYS A 543 38.80 -4.42 35.85
CA LYS A 543 38.36 -5.38 36.88
C LYS A 543 38.25 -4.77 38.29
N THR A 544 38.27 -3.44 38.38
CA THR A 544 38.25 -2.72 39.66
C THR A 544 36.83 -2.42 40.13
N ASN A 545 36.69 -1.94 41.36
CA ASN A 545 35.46 -1.36 41.90
C ASN A 545 35.37 0.16 41.68
N LYS A 546 36.16 0.69 40.73
CA LYS A 546 36.05 2.06 40.27
C LYS A 546 35.13 2.13 39.06
N PHE A 547 34.38 3.22 38.94
CA PHE A 547 33.40 3.40 37.89
C PHE A 547 33.45 4.82 37.32
N TYR A 548 32.80 4.98 36.16
CA TYR A 548 32.54 6.26 35.52
C TYR A 548 31.09 6.33 35.06
N ILE A 549 30.58 7.57 34.95
CA ILE A 549 29.24 7.83 34.43
C ILE A 549 29.17 9.25 33.85
N THR A 550 28.33 9.44 32.84
CA THR A 550 28.05 10.76 32.26
C THR A 550 26.70 11.28 32.75
N ARG A 551 26.56 12.61 32.77
CA ARG A 551 25.31 13.30 33.08
C ARG A 551 25.06 14.39 32.05
N THR A 552 23.79 14.61 31.69
CA THR A 552 23.42 15.73 30.82
C THR A 552 22.62 16.76 31.59
N ASP A 553 22.94 18.05 31.40
CA ASP A 553 22.16 19.17 31.92
C ASP A 553 21.38 19.83 30.78
N LYS A 554 20.06 19.73 30.87
CA LYS A 554 19.10 20.28 29.90
C LYS A 554 18.14 21.28 30.54
N ARG A 555 18.30 21.61 31.84
CA ARG A 555 17.35 22.41 32.62
C ARG A 555 17.08 23.80 32.06
N LYS A 556 18.07 24.37 31.36
CA LYS A 556 18.01 25.72 30.77
C LYS A 556 17.68 25.72 29.27
N LEU A 557 17.40 24.56 28.69
CA LEU A 557 17.10 24.47 27.26
C LEU A 557 15.68 24.96 26.98
N LYS A 558 15.51 25.58 25.83
CA LYS A 558 14.20 26.01 25.33
C LYS A 558 13.43 24.80 24.82
N THR A 559 12.11 24.93 24.82
CA THR A 559 11.20 23.91 24.31
C THR A 559 10.46 24.40 23.08
N MET A 560 9.98 23.46 22.27
CA MET A 560 9.09 23.69 21.15
C MET A 560 7.74 23.01 21.42
N PRO A 561 6.61 23.63 21.03
CA PRO A 561 5.27 23.05 21.18
C PRO A 561 4.90 22.17 19.97
N LEU A 562 4.27 21.02 20.21
CA LEU A 562 3.57 20.21 19.20
C LEU A 562 2.09 20.13 19.55
N LEU A 563 1.23 20.47 18.59
CA LEU A 563 -0.23 20.44 18.74
C LEU A 563 -0.79 19.10 18.28
N HIS A 564 -1.39 18.36 19.20
CA HIS A 564 -2.06 17.08 18.90
C HIS A 564 -3.53 17.34 18.57
N SER A 565 -3.86 17.39 17.29
CA SER A 565 -5.21 17.76 16.82
C SER A 565 -6.22 16.62 16.72
N THR A 566 -5.78 15.36 16.66
CA THR A 566 -6.66 14.20 16.38
C THR A 566 -6.82 13.24 17.56
N THR A 567 -6.76 13.74 18.78
CA THR A 567 -6.93 12.92 20.00
C THR A 567 -8.41 12.75 20.36
N ASN A 568 -8.74 11.74 21.18
CA ASN A 568 -10.07 11.60 21.74
C ASN A 568 -10.30 12.70 22.80
N GLY A 569 -10.81 13.86 22.39
CA GLY A 569 -11.05 15.01 23.27
C GLY A 569 -10.71 16.35 22.63
N ARG A 570 -10.45 17.37 23.45
CA ARG A 570 -9.95 18.66 22.96
C ARG A 570 -8.47 18.51 22.52
N PRO A 571 -8.04 19.19 21.45
CA PRO A 571 -6.63 19.27 21.11
C PRO A 571 -5.80 19.73 22.30
N PHE A 572 -4.60 19.17 22.45
CA PHE A 572 -3.65 19.56 23.50
C PHE A 572 -2.25 19.73 22.94
N VAL A 573 -1.41 20.45 23.67
CA VAL A 573 -0.03 20.75 23.29
C VAL A 573 0.91 19.92 24.15
N THR A 574 1.84 19.21 23.53
CA THR A 574 3.04 18.68 24.20
C THR A 574 4.21 19.62 23.94
N THR A 575 5.16 19.68 24.87
CA THR A 575 6.42 20.39 24.65
C THR A 575 7.58 19.41 24.68
N TYR A 576 8.63 19.72 23.94
CA TYR A 576 9.86 18.94 23.91
C TYR A 576 11.06 19.87 23.78
N THR A 577 12.17 19.48 24.39
CA THR A 577 13.41 20.25 24.34
C THR A 577 14.02 20.20 22.95
N TYR A 578 14.38 21.35 22.39
CA TYR A 578 14.95 21.44 21.05
C TYR A 578 15.97 22.58 20.96
N GLU A 579 17.17 22.26 20.48
CA GLU A 579 18.23 23.23 20.30
C GLU A 579 18.20 23.78 18.88
N LEU A 580 18.06 25.10 18.76
CA LEU A 580 18.17 25.78 17.48
C LEU A 580 19.62 26.17 17.22
N PRO A 581 20.00 26.28 15.94
CA PRO A 581 21.32 26.70 15.57
C PRO A 581 21.50 28.15 16.03
N GLY A 582 22.65 28.45 16.66
CA GLY A 582 22.93 29.76 17.26
C GLY A 582 22.44 29.97 18.70
N ASP A 583 21.70 29.03 19.31
CA ASP A 583 21.34 29.15 20.72
C ASP A 583 22.61 29.26 21.60
N SER A 584 22.61 30.20 22.54
CA SER A 584 23.74 30.41 23.47
C SER A 584 23.79 29.38 24.60
N ILE A 585 22.65 28.76 24.91
CA ILE A 585 22.52 27.68 25.89
C ILE A 585 22.22 26.38 25.15
N VAL A 586 23.08 25.39 25.33
CA VAL A 586 22.96 24.05 24.76
C VAL A 586 23.21 23.00 25.86
N THR A 587 22.93 21.74 25.55
CA THR A 587 23.04 20.59 26.44
C THR A 587 24.44 20.57 27.06
N GLY A 588 24.50 20.68 28.38
CA GLY A 588 25.73 20.49 29.14
C GLY A 588 26.03 19.01 29.30
N TYR A 589 27.31 18.66 29.21
CA TYR A 589 27.80 17.30 29.48
C TYR A 589 28.72 17.32 30.69
N GLU A 590 28.49 16.41 31.62
CA GLU A 590 29.32 16.21 32.80
C GLU A 590 29.81 14.77 32.84
N VAL A 591 30.98 14.56 33.42
CA VAL A 591 31.59 13.25 33.60
C VAL A 591 31.99 13.10 35.05
N TYR A 592 31.71 11.94 35.61
CA TYR A 592 32.03 11.60 36.98
C TYR A 592 32.82 10.30 37.05
N SER A 593 33.66 10.17 38.07
CA SER A 593 34.28 8.90 38.45
C SER A 593 34.16 8.66 39.94
N GLY A 594 34.20 7.40 40.35
CA GLY A 594 34.07 7.04 41.76
C GLY A 594 34.67 5.67 42.08
N ASP A 595 34.67 5.37 43.38
CA ASP A 595 35.09 4.09 43.95
C ASP A 595 33.94 3.57 44.82
N ALA A 596 33.34 2.46 44.39
CA ALA A 596 32.17 1.85 45.01
C ALA A 596 32.46 1.32 46.42
N GLU A 597 33.70 0.86 46.67
CA GLU A 597 34.11 0.32 47.97
C GLU A 597 34.35 1.44 48.98
N LYS A 598 34.84 2.59 48.52
CA LYS A 598 35.03 3.78 49.36
C LYS A 598 33.82 4.71 49.44
N GLY A 599 32.79 4.47 48.63
CA GLY A 599 31.63 5.36 48.51
C GLY A 599 31.99 6.75 47.97
N THR A 600 33.05 6.87 47.16
CA THR A 600 33.51 8.17 46.63
C THR A 600 32.93 8.44 45.25
N PHE A 601 32.65 9.72 44.95
CA PHE A 601 32.07 10.16 43.70
C PHE A 601 32.50 11.60 43.39
N ASN A 602 33.20 11.83 42.28
CA ASN A 602 33.83 13.09 41.94
C ASN A 602 33.49 13.52 40.52
N LYS A 603 33.20 14.82 40.34
CA LYS A 603 33.06 15.44 39.01
C LYS A 603 34.43 15.65 38.39
N ILE A 604 34.58 15.28 37.12
CA ILE A 604 35.81 15.44 36.35
C ILE A 604 35.78 16.78 35.60
N ASN A 605 36.86 17.56 35.68
CA ASN A 605 37.00 18.77 34.89
C ASN A 605 37.36 18.43 33.44
N ILE A 606 36.35 18.50 32.56
CA ILE A 606 36.46 18.18 31.13
C ILE A 606 36.34 19.42 30.23
N ASP A 607 36.18 20.60 30.82
CA ASP A 607 35.83 21.83 30.10
C ASP A 607 36.97 22.28 29.18
N LYS A 608 36.62 22.59 27.93
CA LYS A 608 37.54 23.11 26.91
C LYS A 608 36.85 24.08 25.96
N TRP A 609 35.68 23.71 25.45
CA TRP A 609 34.91 24.51 24.51
C TRP A 609 33.47 24.70 24.99
N PRO A 610 32.88 25.90 24.82
CA PRO A 610 31.46 26.13 25.07
C PRO A 610 30.59 25.17 24.25
N GLY A 611 29.64 24.51 24.91
CA GLY A 611 28.70 23.59 24.24
C GLY A 611 29.35 22.35 23.64
N GLN A 612 30.52 21.93 24.15
CA GLN A 612 31.19 20.71 23.70
C GLN A 612 30.31 19.47 23.91
N GLU A 613 30.42 18.53 22.97
CA GLU A 613 29.80 17.21 23.13
C GLU A 613 30.82 16.23 23.72
N VAL A 614 30.35 15.27 24.53
CA VAL A 614 31.21 14.26 25.18
C VAL A 614 30.69 12.86 24.89
N ALA A 615 31.59 11.92 24.64
CA ALA A 615 31.28 10.50 24.51
C ALA A 615 32.36 9.64 25.17
N ILE A 616 31.97 8.56 25.85
CA ILE A 616 32.92 7.62 26.44
C ILE A 616 33.41 6.61 25.39
N ILE A 617 34.71 6.33 25.38
CA ILE A 617 35.30 5.25 24.59
C ILE A 617 35.58 4.07 25.52
N LYS A 618 34.86 2.97 25.31
CA LYS A 618 35.03 1.73 26.08
C LYS A 618 36.39 1.11 25.78
N ALA A 619 37.07 0.62 26.81
CA ALA A 619 38.38 0.01 26.71
C ALA A 619 38.47 -1.20 27.65
N ASP A 620 38.63 -2.38 27.06
CA ASP A 620 38.79 -3.61 27.84
C ASP A 620 40.21 -3.75 28.38
N GLY A 621 40.35 -4.27 29.60
CA GLY A 621 41.65 -4.59 30.20
C GLY A 621 42.43 -3.40 30.78
N VAL A 622 41.84 -2.21 30.84
CA VAL A 622 42.45 -0.99 31.42
C VAL A 622 41.91 -0.78 32.83
N ASN A 623 42.79 -0.66 33.83
CA ASN A 623 42.41 -0.62 35.25
C ASN A 623 42.68 0.73 35.94
N ASP A 624 43.47 1.61 35.34
CA ASP A 624 43.96 2.86 35.92
C ASP A 624 43.28 4.11 35.37
N ARG A 625 42.59 4.00 34.24
CA ARG A 625 41.94 5.13 33.54
C ARG A 625 40.78 4.68 32.65
N PHE A 626 39.91 5.62 32.28
CA PHE A 626 38.96 5.46 31.17
C PHE A 626 39.19 6.54 30.10
N PHE A 627 38.53 6.41 28.95
CA PHE A 627 38.75 7.29 27.81
C PHE A 627 37.47 8.04 27.45
N LEU A 628 37.60 9.31 27.10
CA LEU A 628 36.50 10.12 26.58
C LEU A 628 36.93 10.89 25.35
N LEU A 629 35.98 11.12 24.45
CA LEU A 629 36.08 12.09 23.38
C LEU A 629 35.34 13.34 23.81
N ARG A 630 35.98 14.51 23.66
CA ARG A 630 35.30 15.81 23.69
C ARG A 630 35.38 16.48 22.33
N LYS A 631 34.27 17.02 21.84
CA LYS A 631 34.11 17.55 20.49
C LYS A 631 33.72 19.01 20.55
N LYS A 632 34.38 19.85 19.78
CA LYS A 632 34.03 21.27 19.65
C LYS A 632 32.68 21.40 18.96
N ARG A 633 31.88 22.40 19.37
CA ARG A 633 30.54 22.68 18.83
C ARG A 633 30.52 22.81 17.30
N THR A 634 31.51 23.49 16.72
CA THR A 634 31.71 23.68 15.28
C THR A 634 32.13 22.42 14.53
N ARG A 635 32.39 21.31 15.23
CA ARG A 635 32.66 19.98 14.66
C ARG A 635 33.92 19.87 13.81
N ASP A 636 34.77 20.87 13.83
CA ASP A 636 36.07 20.92 13.14
C ASP A 636 37.24 20.49 14.04
N GLU A 637 37.01 20.33 15.35
CA GLU A 637 38.02 19.92 16.32
C GLU A 637 37.46 18.89 17.32
N LEU A 638 38.27 17.89 17.67
CA LEU A 638 37.98 16.97 18.77
C LEU A 638 39.25 16.53 19.49
N GLU A 639 39.10 16.09 20.73
CA GLU A 639 40.18 15.51 21.53
C GLU A 639 39.76 14.16 22.12
N LEU A 640 40.66 13.18 22.02
CA LEU A 640 40.62 11.96 22.82
C LEU A 640 41.44 12.19 24.09
N CYS A 641 40.81 11.98 25.24
CA CYS A 641 41.42 12.14 26.55
C CYS A 641 41.42 10.83 27.32
N GLY A 642 42.48 10.59 28.10
CA GLY A 642 42.51 9.59 29.17
C GLY A 642 42.24 10.26 30.51
N VAL A 643 41.34 9.69 31.32
CA VAL A 643 40.98 10.18 32.65
C VAL A 643 41.45 9.18 33.71
N ASN A 644 42.39 9.60 34.54
CA ASN A 644 42.91 8.78 35.63
C ASN A 644 41.88 8.68 36.75
N VAL A 645 41.55 7.45 37.16
CA VAL A 645 40.49 7.19 38.15
C VAL A 645 40.98 7.23 39.60
N SER A 646 42.25 7.56 39.82
CA SER A 646 42.82 7.72 41.17
C SER A 646 42.83 9.18 41.62
N ASP A 647 43.06 10.11 40.70
CA ASP A 647 43.17 11.55 41.00
C ASP A 647 42.25 12.43 40.14
N SER A 648 41.41 11.83 39.28
CA SER A 648 40.50 12.53 38.37
C SER A 648 41.19 13.44 37.34
N SER A 649 42.50 13.29 37.12
CA SER A 649 43.24 14.08 36.14
C SER A 649 42.90 13.69 34.70
N VAL A 650 42.79 14.69 33.82
CA VAL A 650 42.48 14.52 32.39
C VAL A 650 43.73 14.80 31.57
N LYS A 651 44.20 13.81 30.81
CA LYS A 651 45.30 13.94 29.86
C LYS A 651 44.77 13.87 28.42
N VAL A 652 45.04 14.90 27.62
CA VAL A 652 44.78 14.85 26.17
C VAL A 652 45.80 13.90 25.53
N LEU A 653 45.30 12.89 24.81
CA LEU A 653 46.11 11.90 24.10
C LEU A 653 46.20 12.25 22.62
N ILE A 654 45.07 12.55 21.98
CA ILE A 654 45.03 12.92 20.56
C ILE A 654 44.19 14.19 20.44
N SER A 655 44.70 15.17 19.68
CA SER A 655 43.95 16.35 19.24
C SER A 655 43.84 16.30 17.72
N GLU A 656 42.62 16.33 17.21
CA GLU A 656 42.32 16.26 15.78
C GLU A 656 41.65 17.54 15.33
N LYS A 657 42.13 18.10 14.22
CA LYS A 657 41.48 19.22 13.52
C LYS A 657 41.20 18.81 12.08
N SER A 658 39.94 18.88 11.67
CA SER A 658 39.50 18.55 10.32
C SER A 658 38.55 19.62 9.80
N ARG A 659 38.99 20.38 8.79
CA ARG A 659 38.18 21.40 8.14
C ARG A 659 37.53 20.83 6.86
N PRO A 660 36.29 21.21 6.51
CA PRO A 660 35.44 22.12 7.27
C PRO A 660 34.80 21.48 8.52
N TYR A 661 34.69 20.16 8.58
CA TYR A 661 34.23 19.40 9.74
C TYR A 661 34.85 18.01 9.76
N ILE A 662 34.78 17.34 10.90
CA ILE A 662 35.13 15.94 11.09
C ILE A 662 33.98 15.06 10.59
N ASN A 663 34.27 14.11 9.71
CA ASN A 663 33.30 13.14 9.22
C ASN A 663 32.89 12.16 10.33
N TYR A 664 31.83 12.51 11.06
CA TYR A 664 31.32 11.70 12.17
C TYR A 664 30.60 10.41 11.74
N ASP A 665 30.17 10.31 10.48
CA ASP A 665 29.53 9.10 9.97
C ASP A 665 30.53 7.95 9.85
N LEU A 666 31.80 8.26 9.54
CA LEU A 666 32.87 7.27 9.41
C LEU A 666 33.82 7.21 10.62
N PHE A 667 33.88 8.28 11.41
CA PHE A 667 34.79 8.41 12.54
C PHE A 667 34.65 7.24 13.53
N GLN A 668 35.80 6.65 13.87
CA GLN A 668 35.92 5.57 14.83
C GLN A 668 37.19 5.77 15.66
N CYS A 669 37.09 5.39 16.93
CA CYS A 669 38.20 5.35 17.86
C CYS A 669 38.12 4.07 18.68
N HIS A 670 39.17 3.25 18.63
CA HIS A 670 39.24 1.98 19.35
C HIS A 670 40.49 1.95 20.23
N ILE A 671 40.30 1.66 21.51
CA ILE A 671 41.41 1.39 22.44
C ILE A 671 41.69 -0.10 22.40
N ILE A 672 42.91 -0.49 22.03
CA ILE A 672 43.27 -1.89 21.83
C ILE A 672 44.44 -2.29 22.73
N LYS A 673 44.69 -3.60 22.81
CA LYS A 673 45.79 -4.19 23.61
C LYS A 673 45.83 -3.66 25.04
N SER A 674 44.69 -3.67 25.72
CA SER A 674 44.59 -3.23 27.12
C SER A 674 45.08 -1.79 27.35
N GLY A 675 44.78 -0.87 26.42
CA GLY A 675 45.11 0.55 26.57
C GLY A 675 46.51 0.95 26.11
N LEU A 676 47.29 0.02 25.56
CA LEU A 676 48.64 0.26 25.05
C LEU A 676 48.67 0.95 23.68
N GLU A 677 47.59 0.82 22.90
CA GLU A 677 47.51 1.39 21.56
C GLU A 677 46.10 1.89 21.24
N ILE A 678 46.04 2.84 20.32
CA ILE A 678 44.80 3.50 19.89
C ILE A 678 44.72 3.42 18.37
N LEU A 679 43.59 2.95 17.83
CA LEU A 679 43.24 3.09 16.43
C LEU A 679 42.29 4.27 16.28
N PHE A 680 42.70 5.26 15.52
CA PHE A 680 41.98 6.53 15.35
C PHE A 680 41.72 6.78 13.87
N TRP A 681 40.47 7.01 13.52
CA TRP A 681 40.08 7.32 12.14
C TRP A 681 40.19 8.82 11.86
N SER A 682 40.74 9.20 10.70
CA SER A 682 40.81 10.59 10.26
C SER A 682 40.83 10.65 8.73
N ASP A 683 40.29 11.74 8.17
CA ASP A 683 40.34 12.08 6.74
C ASP A 683 41.35 13.20 6.43
N ARG A 684 42.33 13.40 7.31
CA ARG A 684 43.28 14.53 7.24
C ARG A 684 44.13 14.58 5.98
N ASP A 685 44.34 13.46 5.29
CA ASP A 685 45.08 13.37 4.03
C ASP A 685 44.15 13.45 2.79
N GLY A 686 42.88 13.77 2.99
CA GLY A 686 41.86 13.87 1.94
C GLY A 686 41.02 12.61 1.77
N TRP A 687 41.39 11.49 2.40
CA TRP A 687 40.69 10.22 2.34
C TRP A 687 40.54 9.61 3.74
N GLY A 688 39.45 8.89 3.99
CA GLY A 688 39.22 8.30 5.31
C GLY A 688 40.19 7.16 5.61
N HIS A 689 40.99 7.28 6.67
CA HIS A 689 42.02 6.30 7.00
C HIS A 689 42.21 6.07 8.51
N PHE A 690 42.78 4.92 8.87
CA PHE A 690 43.11 4.57 10.24
C PHE A 690 44.57 4.90 10.56
N TYR A 691 44.76 5.52 11.71
CA TYR A 691 46.05 5.90 12.29
C TYR A 691 46.22 5.19 13.62
N ARG A 692 47.42 4.69 13.88
CA ARG A 692 47.74 3.94 15.09
C ARG A 692 48.64 4.77 16.00
N TYR A 693 48.24 4.92 17.25
CA TYR A 693 48.95 5.67 18.28
C TYR A 693 49.31 4.76 19.46
N ASP A 694 50.30 5.14 20.24
CA ASP A 694 50.63 4.49 21.52
C ASP A 694 49.75 4.98 22.69
N SER A 695 50.01 4.46 23.88
CA SER A 695 49.31 4.80 25.13
C SER A 695 49.50 6.25 25.58
N GLU A 696 50.46 6.97 25.02
CA GLU A 696 50.75 8.38 25.31
C GLU A 696 50.19 9.31 24.24
N GLY A 697 49.61 8.78 23.16
CA GLY A 697 49.06 9.55 22.06
C GLY A 697 50.09 9.95 20.99
N ARG A 698 51.26 9.31 20.96
CA ARG A 698 52.25 9.51 19.89
C ARG A 698 51.89 8.64 18.69
N LEU A 699 51.92 9.21 17.48
CA LEU A 699 51.62 8.49 16.25
C LEU A 699 52.71 7.43 16.00
N ILE A 700 52.30 6.18 15.88
CA ILE A 700 53.17 5.05 15.53
C ILE A 700 53.27 4.93 14.00
N ASN A 701 52.12 4.77 13.32
CA ASN A 701 52.04 4.65 11.87
C ASN A 701 50.62 4.91 11.35
N GLN A 702 50.52 5.22 10.06
CA GLN A 702 49.26 5.15 9.32
C GLN A 702 48.99 3.69 8.91
N VAL A 703 47.80 3.17 9.21
CA VAL A 703 47.42 1.75 8.99
C VAL A 703 46.84 1.54 7.59
N THR A 704 46.04 2.47 7.10
CA THR A 704 45.52 2.48 5.73
C THR A 704 45.86 3.80 5.05
N LYS A 705 46.19 3.78 3.76
CA LYS A 705 46.57 4.97 2.99
C LYS A 705 46.26 4.81 1.50
N GLY A 706 46.12 5.92 0.78
CA GLY A 706 45.97 5.97 -0.68
C GLY A 706 44.69 6.69 -1.10
N GLU A 707 44.37 6.65 -2.40
CA GLU A 707 43.19 7.34 -2.96
C GLU A 707 41.92 6.50 -2.82
N TRP A 708 41.58 6.13 -1.59
CA TRP A 708 40.39 5.33 -1.27
C TRP A 708 39.99 5.52 0.19
N THR A 709 38.72 5.34 0.51
CA THR A 709 38.23 5.54 1.89
C THR A 709 38.16 4.19 2.60
N ALA A 710 38.98 4.02 3.64
CA ALA A 710 38.78 3.02 4.68
C ALA A 710 37.72 3.54 5.66
N ALA A 711 36.63 2.81 5.83
CA ALA A 711 35.47 3.23 6.61
C ALA A 711 35.35 2.40 7.89
N LYS A 712 34.33 1.53 7.99
CA LYS A 712 34.03 0.76 9.21
C LYS A 712 35.01 -0.38 9.45
N ILE A 713 35.51 -0.53 10.68
CA ILE A 713 36.18 -1.77 11.10
C ILE A 713 35.10 -2.84 11.37
N ALA A 714 35.14 -3.93 10.63
CA ALA A 714 34.29 -5.10 10.85
C ALA A 714 34.74 -5.91 12.07
N LYS A 715 36.06 -6.08 12.24
CA LYS A 715 36.65 -6.85 13.34
C LYS A 715 38.12 -6.46 13.57
N ILE A 716 38.58 -6.57 14.82
CA ILE A 716 39.97 -6.36 15.23
C ILE A 716 40.52 -7.68 15.78
N ASP A 717 41.63 -8.16 15.23
CA ASP A 717 42.44 -9.26 15.77
C ASP A 717 43.72 -8.68 16.38
N THR A 718 43.68 -8.39 17.68
CA THR A 718 44.83 -7.85 18.40
C THR A 718 45.94 -8.89 18.59
N ALA A 719 45.62 -10.18 18.60
CA ALA A 719 46.59 -11.25 18.76
C ALA A 719 47.47 -11.40 17.51
N SER A 720 46.86 -11.38 16.32
CA SER A 720 47.59 -11.46 15.05
C SER A 720 48.00 -10.10 14.48
N ASN A 721 47.67 -8.99 15.16
CA ASN A 721 47.90 -7.62 14.71
C ASN A 721 47.24 -7.32 13.34
N GLN A 722 45.96 -7.69 13.20
CA GLN A 722 45.19 -7.54 11.95
C GLN A 722 43.85 -6.83 12.17
N LEU A 723 43.41 -6.10 11.15
CA LEU A 723 42.14 -5.42 11.06
C LEU A 723 41.37 -5.94 9.85
N PHE A 724 40.07 -6.07 10.01
CA PHE A 724 39.14 -6.32 8.92
C PHE A 724 38.33 -5.03 8.70
N VAL A 725 38.51 -4.40 7.55
CA VAL A 725 38.07 -3.02 7.30
C VAL A 725 37.24 -2.97 6.03
N TYR A 726 36.09 -2.30 6.08
CA TYR A 726 35.34 -1.95 4.89
C TYR A 726 36.00 -0.78 4.16
N GLY A 727 36.21 -0.90 2.86
CA GLY A 727 36.81 0.13 2.01
C GLY A 727 36.01 0.41 0.75
N TYR A 728 36.18 1.63 0.24
CA TYR A 728 35.44 2.22 -0.87
C TYR A 728 36.40 2.88 -1.86
N GLY A 729 36.16 2.70 -3.18
CA GLY A 729 36.91 3.37 -4.24
C GLY A 729 38.35 2.90 -4.49
N ARG A 730 38.83 1.84 -3.83
CA ARG A 730 40.21 1.33 -4.00
C ARG A 730 40.43 0.55 -5.29
N GLU A 731 39.44 -0.24 -5.70
CA GLU A 731 39.56 -1.14 -6.85
C GLU A 731 39.09 -0.42 -8.12
N ALA A 732 39.93 -0.45 -9.16
CA ALA A 732 39.66 0.25 -10.42
C ALA A 732 38.46 -0.32 -11.19
N ASN A 733 37.81 0.53 -11.99
CA ASN A 733 36.66 0.17 -12.84
C ASN A 733 35.45 -0.39 -12.06
N ARG A 734 35.25 0.09 -10.83
CA ARG A 734 34.10 -0.26 -9.98
C ARG A 734 33.39 1.00 -9.50
N ASN A 735 32.11 0.88 -9.18
CA ASN A 735 31.38 1.96 -8.51
C ASN A 735 32.08 2.24 -7.16
N PRO A 736 32.58 3.48 -6.91
CA PRO A 736 33.32 3.81 -5.71
C PRO A 736 32.45 3.75 -4.44
N ASN A 737 31.12 3.69 -4.59
CA ASN A 737 30.19 3.57 -3.47
C ASN A 737 29.97 2.11 -3.03
N TYR A 738 30.54 1.10 -3.72
CA TYR A 738 30.45 -0.29 -3.29
C TYR A 738 31.40 -0.58 -2.12
N SER A 739 30.88 -1.28 -1.11
CA SER A 739 31.64 -1.70 0.06
C SER A 739 32.39 -3.00 -0.21
N TYR A 740 33.68 -3.02 0.13
CA TYR A 740 34.55 -4.19 0.05
C TYR A 740 35.20 -4.48 1.38
N LEU A 741 35.36 -5.76 1.76
CA LEU A 741 36.08 -6.14 2.96
C LEU A 741 37.57 -6.36 2.65
N TYR A 742 38.42 -5.71 3.43
CA TYR A 742 39.88 -5.86 3.38
C TYR A 742 40.42 -6.42 4.69
N LYS A 743 41.48 -7.21 4.58
CA LYS A 743 42.35 -7.56 5.71
C LYS A 743 43.62 -6.71 5.65
N VAL A 744 43.97 -6.08 6.76
CA VAL A 744 45.08 -5.13 6.87
C VAL A 744 45.88 -5.43 8.14
N ARG A 745 47.21 -5.46 8.08
CA ARG A 745 48.01 -5.52 9.32
C ARG A 745 48.07 -4.16 9.99
N THR A 746 48.13 -4.12 11.31
CA THR A 746 48.17 -2.84 12.07
C THR A 746 49.44 -2.01 11.83
N ASP A 747 50.50 -2.60 11.26
CA ASP A 747 51.70 -1.90 10.78
C ASP A 747 51.51 -1.23 9.40
N GLY A 748 50.32 -1.36 8.81
CA GLY A 748 49.95 -0.82 7.50
C GLY A 748 50.49 -1.60 6.31
N LYS A 749 51.14 -2.76 6.54
CA LYS A 749 51.63 -3.64 5.48
C LYS A 749 50.54 -4.64 5.08
N LYS A 750 50.66 -5.18 3.86
CA LYS A 750 49.81 -6.29 3.34
C LYS A 750 48.31 -6.02 3.46
N ILE A 751 47.80 -5.07 2.67
CA ILE A 751 46.35 -4.89 2.47
C ILE A 751 45.87 -5.91 1.43
N LYS A 752 44.92 -6.76 1.82
CA LYS A 752 44.35 -7.82 0.97
C LYS A 752 42.84 -7.67 0.86
N LEU A 753 42.33 -7.66 -0.37
CA LEU A 753 40.88 -7.74 -0.64
C LEU A 753 40.38 -9.15 -0.33
N LEU A 754 39.30 -9.26 0.45
CA LEU A 754 38.69 -10.55 0.83
C LEU A 754 37.40 -10.86 0.06
N THR A 755 36.78 -9.84 -0.53
CA THR A 755 35.51 -9.91 -1.25
C THR A 755 35.72 -9.35 -2.66
N THR A 756 35.85 -10.21 -3.66
CA THR A 756 36.42 -9.84 -4.97
C THR A 756 35.40 -9.44 -6.02
N GLU A 757 34.16 -9.88 -5.85
CA GLU A 757 33.03 -9.71 -6.75
C GLU A 757 32.66 -8.22 -6.88
N ASN A 758 32.27 -7.74 -8.06
CA ASN A 758 31.95 -6.32 -8.25
C ASN A 758 30.54 -6.00 -7.75
N ALA A 759 30.40 -5.81 -6.44
CA ALA A 759 29.14 -5.63 -5.72
C ALA A 759 29.36 -4.90 -4.39
N THR A 760 28.27 -4.51 -3.73
CA THR A 760 28.31 -4.12 -2.31
C THR A 760 28.32 -5.37 -1.46
N HIS A 761 29.26 -5.45 -0.51
CA HIS A 761 29.45 -6.59 0.39
C HIS A 761 29.10 -6.27 1.84
N HIS A 762 28.43 -7.22 2.49
CA HIS A 762 28.08 -7.24 3.90
C HIS A 762 28.53 -8.57 4.52
N ALA A 763 29.77 -8.56 5.00
CA ALA A 763 30.48 -9.68 5.55
C ALA A 763 30.45 -9.73 7.09
N PHE A 764 30.27 -10.93 7.62
CA PHE A 764 30.34 -11.27 9.04
C PHE A 764 31.48 -12.24 9.28
N ILE A 765 32.25 -12.03 10.33
CA ILE A 765 33.52 -12.73 10.58
C ILE A 765 33.43 -13.53 11.88
N SER A 766 33.82 -14.80 11.84
CA SER A 766 33.86 -15.67 13.02
C SER A 766 34.82 -15.15 14.10
N PRO A 767 34.60 -15.49 15.39
CA PRO A 767 35.52 -15.11 16.48
C PRO A 767 36.96 -15.62 16.30
N SER A 768 37.14 -16.72 15.58
CA SER A 768 38.42 -17.32 15.18
C SER A 768 39.07 -16.66 13.96
N PHE A 769 38.36 -15.76 13.26
CA PHE A 769 38.79 -15.08 12.03
C PHE A 769 38.98 -15.98 10.79
N ASN A 770 38.67 -17.28 10.88
CA ASN A 770 38.89 -18.24 9.80
C ASN A 770 37.69 -18.45 8.87
N LEU A 771 36.50 -17.98 9.26
CA LEU A 771 35.27 -18.14 8.49
C LEU A 771 34.59 -16.78 8.33
N ILE A 772 34.22 -16.46 7.10
CA ILE A 772 33.50 -15.26 6.71
C ILE A 772 32.20 -15.68 6.02
N ILE A 773 31.07 -15.09 6.42
CA ILE A 773 29.81 -15.19 5.69
C ILE A 773 29.55 -13.83 5.05
N ASP A 774 29.48 -13.80 3.73
CA ASP A 774 29.42 -12.59 2.93
C ASP A 774 28.13 -12.54 2.11
N ASN A 775 27.32 -11.52 2.36
CA ASN A 775 26.13 -11.21 1.58
C ASN A 775 26.52 -10.12 0.56
N TYR A 776 26.31 -10.37 -0.72
CA TYR A 776 26.64 -9.37 -1.74
C TYR A 776 25.65 -9.33 -2.89
N SER A 777 25.47 -8.11 -3.42
CA SER A 777 24.65 -7.86 -4.59
C SER A 777 24.92 -6.47 -5.15
N ARG A 778 24.43 -6.22 -6.36
CA ARG A 778 24.12 -4.89 -6.87
C ARG A 778 22.61 -4.72 -6.97
N ILE A 779 22.14 -3.50 -7.17
CA ILE A 779 20.72 -3.23 -7.43
C ILE A 779 20.18 -4.00 -8.64
N ASP A 780 21.05 -4.34 -9.60
CA ASP A 780 20.76 -5.02 -10.86
C ASP A 780 21.24 -6.49 -10.90
N THR A 781 21.55 -7.10 -9.75
CA THR A 781 21.88 -8.53 -9.66
C THR A 781 21.10 -9.23 -8.56
N LEU A 782 20.97 -10.56 -8.68
CA LEU A 782 20.47 -11.36 -7.57
C LEU A 782 21.47 -11.33 -6.39
N PRO A 783 20.99 -11.31 -5.14
CA PRO A 783 21.86 -11.50 -4.00
C PRO A 783 22.48 -12.89 -3.98
N VAL A 784 23.71 -12.95 -3.49
CA VAL A 784 24.42 -14.18 -3.20
C VAL A 784 24.87 -14.13 -1.75
N ILE A 785 24.63 -15.22 -1.04
CA ILE A 785 25.17 -15.43 0.29
C ILE A 785 26.25 -16.51 0.17
N SER A 786 27.46 -16.16 0.55
CA SER A 786 28.63 -17.02 0.39
C SER A 786 29.37 -17.24 1.70
N ALA A 787 30.02 -18.39 1.81
CA ALA A 787 31.00 -18.68 2.85
C ALA A 787 32.41 -18.61 2.26
N ARG A 788 33.31 -17.91 2.96
CA ARG A 788 34.72 -17.73 2.59
C ARG A 788 35.62 -18.09 3.77
N ASP A 789 36.86 -18.46 3.50
CA ASP A 789 37.86 -18.57 4.58
C ASP A 789 38.39 -17.20 5.01
N GLY A 790 39.19 -17.16 6.08
CA GLY A 790 39.84 -15.94 6.59
C GLY A 790 40.84 -15.29 5.62
N GLU A 791 41.11 -15.94 4.48
CA GLU A 791 41.92 -15.43 3.38
C GLU A 791 41.09 -14.92 2.20
N GLY A 792 39.75 -14.94 2.31
CA GLY A 792 38.81 -14.46 1.30
C GLY A 792 38.51 -15.47 0.18
N ARG A 793 39.07 -16.68 0.25
CA ARG A 793 38.79 -17.71 -0.76
C ARG A 793 37.37 -18.24 -0.56
N LEU A 794 36.60 -18.26 -1.64
CA LEU A 794 35.26 -18.83 -1.67
C LEU A 794 35.30 -20.33 -1.29
N LEU A 795 34.50 -20.69 -0.29
CA LEU A 795 34.32 -22.07 0.16
C LEU A 795 33.04 -22.69 -0.43
N GLU A 796 31.96 -21.92 -0.50
CA GLU A 796 30.65 -22.31 -1.01
C GLU A 796 29.74 -21.07 -1.18
N GLU A 797 28.90 -21.04 -2.21
CA GLU A 797 27.71 -20.18 -2.25
C GLU A 797 26.58 -20.90 -1.52
N ILE A 798 26.21 -20.40 -0.35
CA ILE A 798 25.34 -21.12 0.58
C ILE A 798 23.87 -20.83 0.35
N GLU A 799 23.47 -19.66 -0.15
CA GLU A 799 22.07 -19.36 -0.50
C GLU A 799 21.93 -18.40 -1.69
N HIS A 800 20.80 -18.56 -2.40
CA HIS A 800 20.30 -17.63 -3.41
C HIS A 800 18.82 -17.32 -3.13
N PRO A 801 18.40 -16.05 -3.11
CA PRO A 801 16.99 -15.70 -2.96
C PRO A 801 16.15 -16.16 -4.15
N ASP A 802 15.02 -16.81 -3.90
CA ASP A 802 14.02 -17.07 -4.93
C ASP A 802 13.19 -15.81 -5.19
N ILE A 803 13.37 -15.22 -6.38
CA ILE A 803 12.61 -14.09 -6.88
C ILE A 803 11.63 -14.46 -8.00
N SER A 804 11.41 -15.75 -8.27
CA SER A 804 10.56 -16.19 -9.39
C SER A 804 9.15 -15.63 -9.27
N LYS A 805 8.62 -15.56 -8.04
CA LYS A 805 7.31 -14.96 -7.75
C LYS A 805 7.28 -13.46 -8.04
N LEU A 806 8.39 -12.74 -7.84
CA LEU A 806 8.52 -11.32 -8.14
C LEU A 806 8.57 -11.08 -9.65
N LEU A 807 9.38 -11.86 -10.39
CA LEU A 807 9.47 -11.79 -11.85
C LEU A 807 8.14 -12.15 -12.53
N ASN A 808 7.48 -13.22 -12.06
CA ASN A 808 6.14 -13.62 -12.54
C ASN A 808 5.06 -12.57 -12.20
N TYR A 809 5.31 -11.70 -11.22
CA TYR A 809 4.44 -10.58 -10.90
C TYR A 809 4.62 -9.38 -11.84
N GLY A 810 5.55 -9.48 -12.80
CA GLY A 810 5.87 -8.45 -13.78
C GLY A 810 6.96 -7.46 -13.33
N TRP A 811 7.54 -7.65 -12.14
CA TRP A 811 8.62 -6.79 -11.68
C TRP A 811 9.89 -6.99 -12.52
N LYS A 812 10.59 -5.90 -12.81
CA LYS A 812 11.86 -5.85 -13.56
C LYS A 812 12.90 -5.12 -12.72
N MET A 813 14.16 -5.54 -12.89
CA MET A 813 15.28 -4.90 -12.22
C MET A 813 15.43 -3.44 -12.64
N PRO A 814 15.80 -2.55 -11.71
CA PRO A 814 16.24 -1.20 -12.05
C PRO A 814 17.54 -1.21 -12.86
N GLU A 815 17.78 -0.16 -13.63
CA GLU A 815 18.99 -0.01 -14.46
C GLU A 815 19.96 0.98 -13.81
N GLN A 816 21.24 0.63 -13.78
CA GLN A 816 22.28 1.55 -13.32
C GLN A 816 22.71 2.49 -14.44
N PHE A 817 23.09 3.71 -14.08
CA PHE A 817 23.72 4.66 -14.99
C PHE A 817 24.80 5.48 -14.31
N THR A 818 25.66 6.08 -15.14
CA THR A 818 26.64 7.08 -14.73
C THR A 818 26.51 8.33 -15.61
N VAL A 819 26.57 9.49 -14.98
CA VAL A 819 26.58 10.83 -15.60
C VAL A 819 27.67 11.68 -14.95
N LYS A 820 28.07 12.77 -15.60
CA LYS A 820 28.98 13.75 -15.01
C LYS A 820 28.21 14.74 -14.13
N ALA A 821 28.82 15.16 -13.03
CA ALA A 821 28.36 16.30 -12.25
C ALA A 821 28.44 17.59 -13.08
N ALA A 822 27.95 18.71 -12.54
CA ALA A 822 27.95 19.98 -13.25
C ALA A 822 29.37 20.54 -13.54
N ASP A 823 30.41 19.98 -12.93
CA ASP A 823 31.82 20.29 -13.28
C ASP A 823 32.31 19.59 -14.56
N GLY A 824 31.53 18.66 -15.13
CA GLY A 824 31.89 17.90 -16.32
C GLY A 824 32.94 16.82 -16.11
N VAL A 825 33.45 16.62 -14.89
CA VAL A 825 34.57 15.71 -14.58
C VAL A 825 34.15 14.62 -13.61
N THR A 826 33.43 14.98 -12.55
CA THR A 826 33.10 14.06 -11.46
C THR A 826 32.00 13.08 -11.86
N ASP A 827 32.22 11.77 -11.70
CA ASP A 827 31.17 10.77 -11.93
C ASP A 827 30.13 10.77 -10.80
N LEU A 828 28.86 10.78 -11.20
CA LEU A 828 27.68 10.57 -10.38
C LEU A 828 27.00 9.27 -10.82
N TYR A 829 26.76 8.39 -9.85
CA TYR A 829 26.17 7.08 -10.07
C TYR A 829 24.69 7.12 -9.71
N GLY A 830 23.84 6.44 -10.49
CA GLY A 830 22.40 6.47 -10.31
C GLY A 830 21.67 5.23 -10.78
N ILE A 831 20.36 5.23 -10.52
CA ILE A 831 19.42 4.12 -10.76
C ILE A 831 18.21 4.66 -11.50
N MET A 832 17.72 3.91 -12.48
CA MET A 832 16.56 4.22 -13.29
C MET A 832 15.51 3.10 -13.17
N TRP A 833 14.28 3.49 -12.85
CA TRP A 833 13.09 2.64 -12.93
C TRP A 833 12.26 3.03 -14.15
N LYS A 834 11.88 2.04 -14.94
CA LYS A 834 11.04 2.21 -16.14
C LYS A 834 9.67 1.55 -15.94
N PRO A 835 8.64 1.98 -16.69
CA PRO A 835 7.38 1.25 -16.77
C PRO A 835 7.63 -0.21 -17.16
N TYR A 836 6.84 -1.16 -16.68
CA TYR A 836 7.07 -2.56 -17.05
C TYR A 836 6.66 -2.88 -18.49
N ASP A 837 5.69 -2.16 -19.03
CA ASP A 837 5.31 -2.13 -20.45
C ASP A 837 6.18 -1.15 -21.26
N PHE A 838 7.36 -0.80 -20.76
CA PHE A 838 8.27 0.16 -21.39
C PHE A 838 8.49 -0.14 -22.87
N ASP A 839 8.32 0.91 -23.67
CA ASP A 839 8.50 0.94 -25.11
C ASP A 839 9.45 2.08 -25.46
N SER A 840 10.66 1.73 -25.91
CA SER A 840 11.71 2.71 -26.23
C SER A 840 11.35 3.67 -27.37
N SER A 841 10.26 3.44 -28.11
CA SER A 841 9.76 4.35 -29.14
C SER A 841 8.87 5.48 -28.61
N LYS A 842 8.42 5.40 -27.34
CA LYS A 842 7.60 6.42 -26.69
C LYS A 842 8.45 7.45 -25.95
N ALA A 843 7.91 8.65 -25.76
CA ALA A 843 8.50 9.68 -24.91
C ALA A 843 7.80 9.72 -23.54
N TYR A 844 8.56 9.47 -22.47
CA TYR A 844 8.08 9.43 -21.09
C TYR A 844 8.51 10.68 -20.32
N PRO A 845 7.65 11.21 -19.44
CA PRO A 845 8.08 12.18 -18.44
C PRO A 845 9.11 11.55 -17.50
N VAL A 846 9.99 12.40 -16.95
CA VAL A 846 11.07 11.98 -16.06
C VAL A 846 10.86 12.58 -14.68
N VAL A 847 11.00 11.78 -13.63
CA VAL A 847 10.96 12.27 -12.25
C VAL A 847 12.28 11.95 -11.53
N SER A 848 12.94 12.99 -11.01
CA SER A 848 14.11 12.83 -10.13
C SER A 848 13.69 12.67 -8.67
N GLN A 849 14.05 11.55 -8.04
CA GLN A 849 13.96 11.35 -6.60
C GLN A 849 15.27 11.79 -5.96
N VAL A 850 15.21 12.76 -5.04
CA VAL A 850 16.42 13.41 -4.50
C VAL A 850 16.53 13.40 -2.98
N TYR A 851 17.76 13.51 -2.48
CA TYR A 851 18.08 13.81 -1.09
C TYR A 851 19.51 14.41 -0.98
N PRO A 852 19.68 15.69 -0.60
CA PRO A 852 20.95 16.39 -0.56
C PRO A 852 21.64 16.30 0.81
N GLY A 853 21.53 15.17 1.52
CA GLY A 853 22.10 15.04 2.86
C GLY A 853 23.60 14.73 2.82
N PRO A 854 24.48 15.47 3.53
CA PRO A 854 25.93 15.20 3.53
C PRO A 854 26.36 13.83 4.04
N HIS A 855 25.47 13.16 4.74
CA HIS A 855 25.68 11.89 5.42
C HIS A 855 25.13 10.69 4.64
N THR A 856 24.33 10.90 3.58
CA THR A 856 23.68 9.79 2.86
C THR A 856 23.16 10.17 1.46
N GLU A 857 23.41 9.28 0.49
CA GLU A 857 22.80 9.32 -0.85
C GLU A 857 21.56 8.41 -0.92
N THR A 858 20.69 8.66 -1.89
CA THR A 858 19.49 7.82 -2.16
C THR A 858 19.70 6.77 -3.24
N VAL A 859 20.96 6.49 -3.57
CA VAL A 859 21.35 5.50 -4.57
C VAL A 859 21.59 4.17 -3.88
N TRP A 860 20.68 3.23 -4.08
CA TRP A 860 20.81 1.86 -3.60
C TRP A 860 21.96 1.12 -4.29
N THR A 861 22.98 0.73 -3.54
CA THR A 861 24.11 -0.02 -4.10
C THR A 861 23.90 -1.53 -4.15
N GLU A 862 22.86 -2.03 -3.48
CA GLU A 862 22.53 -3.44 -3.32
C GLU A 862 21.10 -3.74 -3.76
N PHE A 863 20.80 -5.00 -4.04
CA PHE A 863 19.48 -5.46 -4.45
C PHE A 863 18.44 -5.16 -3.37
N THR A 864 17.39 -4.45 -3.75
CA THR A 864 16.24 -4.23 -2.88
C THR A 864 14.98 -4.00 -3.72
N VAL A 865 13.87 -4.57 -3.27
CA VAL A 865 12.52 -4.17 -3.73
C VAL A 865 11.84 -3.26 -2.72
N PHE A 866 12.49 -3.03 -1.57
CA PHE A 866 12.00 -2.22 -0.46
C PHE A 866 12.48 -0.79 -0.59
N ASP A 867 12.43 -0.26 -1.82
CA ASP A 867 12.78 1.12 -2.06
C ASP A 867 11.91 2.05 -1.19
N ARG A 868 12.57 2.79 -0.28
CA ARG A 868 11.90 3.61 0.73
C ARG A 868 11.03 4.71 0.15
N TYR A 869 11.28 5.11 -1.11
CA TYR A 869 10.51 6.12 -1.84
C TYR A 869 9.49 5.54 -2.83
N ASN A 870 9.42 4.20 -2.94
CA ASN A 870 8.45 3.51 -3.78
C ASN A 870 8.51 3.94 -5.27
N ASN A 871 9.72 4.19 -5.78
CA ASN A 871 9.99 4.64 -7.16
C ASN A 871 9.46 3.63 -8.18
N THR A 872 9.50 2.34 -7.85
CA THR A 872 8.97 1.27 -8.70
C THR A 872 7.47 1.49 -9.01
N ALA A 873 6.66 1.79 -8.00
CA ALA A 873 5.22 2.04 -8.18
C ALA A 873 4.95 3.37 -8.92
N LEU A 874 5.79 4.39 -8.70
CA LEU A 874 5.67 5.65 -9.45
C LEU A 874 5.99 5.46 -10.94
N ALA A 875 7.00 4.66 -11.28
CA ALA A 875 7.34 4.37 -12.67
C ALA A 875 6.18 3.70 -13.43
N GLN A 876 5.34 2.93 -12.74
CA GLN A 876 4.17 2.28 -13.35
C GLN A 876 3.05 3.24 -13.74
N ARG A 877 3.17 4.54 -13.44
CA ARG A 877 2.28 5.59 -13.96
C ARG A 877 2.69 6.08 -15.35
N GLY A 878 3.56 5.34 -16.06
CA GLY A 878 4.11 5.77 -17.35
C GLY A 878 5.18 6.85 -17.17
N ILE A 879 6.02 6.72 -16.16
CA ILE A 879 7.05 7.70 -15.79
C ILE A 879 8.41 6.99 -15.75
N VAL A 880 9.46 7.61 -16.28
CA VAL A 880 10.84 7.19 -15.98
C VAL A 880 11.28 7.85 -14.69
N VAL A 881 11.54 7.07 -13.66
CA VAL A 881 11.99 7.58 -12.36
C VAL A 881 13.48 7.36 -12.23
N VAL A 882 14.22 8.37 -11.79
CA VAL A 882 15.67 8.27 -11.57
C VAL A 882 16.05 8.76 -10.18
N CYS A 883 17.10 8.19 -9.61
CA CYS A 883 17.85 8.81 -8.53
C CYS A 883 19.34 8.75 -8.87
N MET A 884 20.12 9.72 -8.39
CA MET A 884 21.57 9.75 -8.57
C MET A 884 22.24 10.47 -7.40
N GLY A 885 23.52 10.18 -7.18
CA GLY A 885 24.34 10.92 -6.22
C GLY A 885 24.56 12.36 -6.69
N HIS A 886 24.96 13.22 -5.75
CA HIS A 886 25.38 14.60 -6.01
C HIS A 886 26.69 14.82 -5.26
N ARG A 887 27.58 15.68 -5.75
CA ARG A 887 28.78 16.05 -4.98
C ARG A 887 28.36 16.55 -3.62
N GLY A 888 28.88 15.98 -2.54
CA GLY A 888 28.43 16.29 -1.18
C GLY A 888 27.34 15.38 -0.66
N GLY A 889 26.94 14.33 -1.37
CA GLY A 889 25.86 13.43 -0.94
C GLY A 889 26.29 12.26 -0.05
N THR A 890 27.56 11.83 -0.09
CA THR A 890 28.01 10.66 0.69
C THR A 890 29.37 10.86 1.37
N PRO A 891 29.53 10.36 2.61
CA PRO A 891 30.79 10.45 3.33
C PRO A 891 31.83 9.40 2.88
N VAL A 892 31.46 8.42 2.06
CA VAL A 892 32.36 7.28 1.71
C VAL A 892 33.31 7.57 0.55
N ARG A 893 33.16 8.69 -0.15
CA ARG A 893 34.14 9.14 -1.15
C ARG A 893 35.26 9.94 -0.49
N ASN A 894 36.09 10.63 -1.27
CA ASN A 894 37.08 11.55 -0.73
C ASN A 894 36.43 12.73 0.00
N LYS A 895 37.23 13.39 0.82
CA LYS A 895 36.82 14.53 1.64
C LYS A 895 36.24 15.68 0.81
N ALA A 896 36.90 16.01 -0.31
CA ALA A 896 36.45 17.09 -1.19
C ALA A 896 35.03 16.84 -1.74
N TYR A 897 34.72 15.60 -2.11
CA TYR A 897 33.36 15.21 -2.49
C TYR A 897 32.44 15.28 -1.28
N ALA A 898 32.78 14.65 -0.15
CA ALA A 898 31.92 14.57 1.03
C ALA A 898 31.55 15.96 1.59
N SER A 899 32.46 16.93 1.54
CA SER A 899 32.26 18.28 2.09
C SER A 899 31.84 19.33 1.05
N TYR A 900 31.55 18.95 -0.19
CA TYR A 900 31.25 19.90 -1.28
C TYR A 900 30.06 20.83 -0.95
N GLY A 901 29.06 20.33 -0.22
CA GLY A 901 27.88 21.10 0.18
C GLY A 901 28.09 22.02 1.38
N TYR A 902 29.26 22.02 2.04
CA TYR A 902 29.50 22.82 3.24
C TYR A 902 29.26 24.30 2.99
N GLY A 903 28.44 24.94 3.83
CA GLY A 903 28.05 26.34 3.66
C GLY A 903 26.97 26.60 2.62
N ASN A 904 26.61 25.61 1.79
CA ASN A 904 25.73 25.79 0.62
C ASN A 904 24.64 24.69 0.52
N ILE A 905 24.16 24.19 1.64
CA ILE A 905 23.34 22.96 1.72
C ILE A 905 22.00 23.04 0.96
N ARG A 906 21.41 24.24 0.78
CA ARG A 906 20.19 24.40 -0.04
C ARG A 906 20.47 24.18 -1.54
N ASP A 907 21.60 24.66 -2.06
CA ASP A 907 21.80 24.84 -3.50
C ASP A 907 22.83 23.89 -4.14
N PHE A 908 23.76 23.31 -3.36
CA PHE A 908 24.92 22.60 -3.90
C PHE A 908 24.57 21.47 -4.88
N ALA A 909 23.49 20.73 -4.62
CA ALA A 909 23.06 19.57 -5.40
C ALA A 909 22.24 19.94 -6.64
N LEU A 910 21.70 21.16 -6.72
CA LEU A 910 20.71 21.55 -7.74
C LEU A 910 21.30 21.51 -9.16
N ASN A 911 22.53 22.01 -9.32
CA ASN A 911 23.21 21.99 -10.61
C ASN A 911 23.57 20.57 -11.05
N ASP A 912 24.00 19.72 -10.12
CA ASP A 912 24.37 18.34 -10.40
C ASP A 912 23.16 17.51 -10.88
N ASP A 913 22.00 17.68 -10.22
CA ASP A 913 20.76 17.00 -10.61
C ASP A 913 20.31 17.39 -12.02
N LYS A 914 20.25 18.71 -12.30
CA LYS A 914 19.88 19.23 -13.63
C LYS A 914 20.84 18.74 -14.71
N ALA A 915 22.15 18.83 -14.47
CA ALA A 915 23.16 18.38 -15.44
C ALA A 915 23.07 16.87 -15.71
N GLY A 916 22.81 16.06 -14.68
CA GLY A 916 22.59 14.63 -14.83
C GLY A 916 21.34 14.31 -15.65
N LEU A 917 20.21 14.95 -15.36
CA LEU A 917 18.96 14.78 -16.10
C LEU A 917 19.10 15.19 -17.58
N GLU A 918 19.79 16.30 -17.87
CA GLU A 918 20.05 16.74 -19.23
C GLU A 918 20.93 15.75 -20.02
N GLN A 919 21.89 15.09 -19.36
CA GLN A 919 22.70 14.05 -19.99
C GLN A 919 21.86 12.80 -20.28
N LEU A 920 20.97 12.41 -19.35
CA LEU A 920 20.08 11.26 -19.56
C LEU A 920 19.09 11.52 -20.69
N CYS A 921 18.44 12.69 -20.74
CA CYS A 921 17.52 13.03 -21.82
C CYS A 921 18.21 13.11 -23.19
N ARG A 922 19.48 13.53 -23.24
CA ARG A 922 20.29 13.48 -24.46
C ARG A 922 20.67 12.05 -24.87
N ARG A 923 20.94 11.19 -23.89
CA ARG A 923 21.36 9.79 -24.11
C ARG A 923 20.19 8.89 -24.52
N TYR A 924 18.99 9.16 -23.99
CA TYR A 924 17.81 8.32 -24.13
C TYR A 924 16.66 9.09 -24.76
N SER A 925 16.37 8.82 -26.03
CA SER A 925 15.29 9.50 -26.78
C SER A 925 13.90 9.33 -26.17
N TYR A 926 13.70 8.31 -25.34
CA TYR A 926 12.46 8.05 -24.63
C TYR A 926 12.29 8.91 -23.36
N MET A 927 13.30 9.68 -22.95
CA MET A 927 13.21 10.59 -21.79
C MET A 927 12.92 12.01 -22.26
N ASP A 928 11.74 12.51 -21.92
CA ASP A 928 11.26 13.82 -22.37
C ASP A 928 11.81 14.96 -21.51
N SER A 929 12.76 15.73 -22.06
CA SER A 929 13.37 16.87 -21.38
C SER A 929 12.42 18.03 -21.08
N THR A 930 11.21 18.03 -21.64
CA THR A 930 10.21 19.09 -21.42
C THR A 930 9.25 18.77 -20.27
N ARG A 931 9.22 17.50 -19.82
CA ARG A 931 8.35 17.01 -18.73
C ARG A 931 9.17 16.41 -17.59
N ILE A 932 9.86 17.29 -16.88
CA ILE A 932 10.70 16.93 -15.73
C ILE A 932 9.99 17.26 -14.42
N GLY A 933 9.86 16.25 -13.55
CA GLY A 933 9.43 16.40 -12.17
C GLY A 933 10.55 16.12 -11.17
N ILE A 934 10.36 16.55 -9.92
CA ILE A 934 11.29 16.28 -8.82
C ILE A 934 10.52 15.98 -7.53
N TYR A 935 11.03 15.07 -6.71
CA TYR A 935 10.48 14.92 -5.36
C TYR A 935 11.49 14.42 -4.34
N GLY A 936 11.18 14.68 -3.07
CA GLY A 936 11.95 14.18 -1.96
C GLY A 936 11.22 14.36 -0.63
N HIS A 937 11.79 13.73 0.39
CA HIS A 937 11.34 13.81 1.78
C HIS A 937 12.46 14.38 2.65
N SER A 938 12.12 15.13 3.70
CA SER A 938 13.11 15.74 4.61
C SER A 938 14.05 16.68 3.84
N GLY A 939 15.37 16.52 3.92
CA GLY A 939 16.32 17.27 3.07
C GLY A 939 15.99 17.24 1.58
N GLY A 940 15.42 16.12 1.08
CA GLY A 940 14.98 16.01 -0.31
C GLY A 940 13.80 16.93 -0.67
N ALA A 941 12.94 17.25 0.30
CA ALA A 941 11.86 18.20 0.11
C ALA A 941 12.37 19.64 0.06
N MET A 942 13.36 19.99 0.89
CA MET A 942 14.10 21.25 0.78
C MET A 942 14.69 21.41 -0.63
N MET A 943 15.37 20.37 -1.14
CA MET A 943 15.91 20.37 -2.50
C MET A 943 14.81 20.48 -3.56
N SER A 944 13.71 19.74 -3.44
CA SER A 944 12.63 19.74 -4.42
C SER A 944 11.99 21.12 -4.58
N ALA A 945 11.69 21.78 -3.46
CA ALA A 945 11.17 23.15 -3.46
C ALA A 945 12.21 24.15 -3.96
N ALA A 946 13.50 23.96 -3.64
CA ALA A 946 14.56 24.85 -4.13
C ALA A 946 14.81 24.69 -5.64
N ALA A 947 14.79 23.46 -6.16
CA ALA A 947 15.02 23.14 -7.56
C ALA A 947 13.96 23.76 -8.47
N ILE A 948 12.67 23.59 -8.14
CA ILE A 948 11.56 24.15 -8.94
C ILE A 948 11.52 25.68 -8.90
N CYS A 949 12.06 26.31 -7.85
CA CYS A 949 12.18 27.77 -7.78
C CYS A 949 13.47 28.29 -8.45
N THR A 950 14.55 27.51 -8.45
CA THR A 950 15.84 27.92 -9.04
C THR A 950 15.88 27.70 -10.54
N PHE A 951 15.29 26.60 -11.02
CA PHE A 951 15.18 26.26 -12.44
C PHE A 951 13.70 26.09 -12.84
N PRO A 952 12.89 27.16 -12.75
CA PRO A 952 11.44 27.07 -12.92
C PRO A 952 11.00 26.75 -14.35
N ASP A 953 11.88 26.93 -15.33
CA ASP A 953 11.63 26.54 -16.72
C ASP A 953 12.02 25.08 -17.01
N PHE A 954 12.77 24.44 -16.11
CA PHE A 954 13.20 23.04 -16.26
C PHE A 954 12.25 22.09 -15.51
N TYR A 955 12.09 22.28 -14.20
CA TYR A 955 11.20 21.45 -13.38
C TYR A 955 9.75 21.95 -13.46
N LYS A 956 8.83 21.06 -13.84
CA LYS A 956 7.40 21.37 -14.06
C LYS A 956 6.55 21.07 -12.83
N VAL A 957 6.90 20.00 -12.11
CA VAL A 957 6.13 19.49 -10.97
C VAL A 957 7.09 19.10 -9.85
N ALA A 958 6.85 19.57 -8.63
CA ALA A 958 7.61 19.20 -7.45
C ALA A 958 6.70 18.66 -6.34
N VAL A 959 7.10 17.56 -5.70
CA VAL A 959 6.47 17.04 -4.48
C VAL A 959 7.46 17.10 -3.33
N ALA A 960 7.16 17.92 -2.31
CA ALA A 960 8.05 18.23 -1.20
C ALA A 960 7.41 17.83 0.15
N SER A 961 7.90 16.76 0.76
CA SER A 961 7.34 16.16 1.98
C SER A 961 8.24 16.36 3.22
N SER A 962 7.69 16.93 4.30
CA SER A 962 8.35 17.19 5.58
C SER A 962 9.72 17.88 5.44
N GLY A 963 9.80 18.96 4.64
CA GLY A 963 11.05 19.63 4.31
C GLY A 963 11.53 20.67 5.33
N ASN A 964 12.84 20.67 5.59
CA ASN A 964 13.53 21.71 6.38
C ASN A 964 13.78 22.96 5.53
N TYR A 965 12.70 23.67 5.17
CA TYR A 965 12.72 24.84 4.27
C TYR A 965 13.43 26.09 4.84
N ASP A 966 13.67 26.08 6.16
CA ASP A 966 14.34 27.16 6.89
C ASP A 966 15.36 26.59 7.87
N ASN A 967 16.62 26.53 7.47
CA ASN A 967 17.66 25.94 8.33
C ASN A 967 18.09 26.86 9.50
N ASN A 968 17.58 28.09 9.61
CA ASN A 968 17.72 28.87 10.85
C ASN A 968 16.86 28.29 11.99
N PHE A 969 15.86 27.48 11.63
CA PHE A 969 14.85 26.93 12.53
C PHE A 969 14.92 25.39 12.56
N TYR A 970 16.08 24.78 12.32
CA TYR A 970 16.23 23.32 12.28
C TYR A 970 17.15 22.78 13.39
N ASN A 971 17.49 21.49 13.34
CA ASN A 971 18.35 20.86 14.33
C ASN A 971 19.73 21.51 14.39
N ARG A 972 20.11 22.07 15.55
CA ARG A 972 21.42 22.68 15.79
C ARG A 972 22.60 21.84 15.32
N LYS A 973 22.67 20.59 15.78
CA LYS A 973 23.78 19.68 15.51
C LYS A 973 24.00 19.51 14.01
N TRP A 974 22.92 19.35 13.24
CA TRP A 974 23.01 19.20 11.80
C TRP A 974 23.40 20.50 11.11
N VAL A 975 22.71 21.61 11.41
CA VAL A 975 22.94 22.91 10.77
C VAL A 975 24.36 23.43 11.05
N GLU A 976 24.80 23.44 12.31
CA GLU A 976 26.12 23.96 12.69
C GLU A 976 27.28 23.16 12.07
N SER A 977 27.06 21.87 11.77
CA SER A 977 28.07 21.03 11.13
C SER A 977 28.21 21.31 9.64
N TYR A 978 27.09 21.53 8.94
CA TYR A 978 27.04 21.48 7.49
C TYR A 978 26.80 22.83 6.83
N HIS A 979 26.09 23.76 7.48
CA HIS A 979 25.91 25.11 6.97
C HIS A 979 27.08 26.05 7.25
N GLY A 980 28.09 25.59 7.99
CA GLY A 980 29.29 26.36 8.30
C GLY A 980 28.97 27.63 9.08
N VAL A 981 28.95 27.50 10.39
CA VAL A 981 28.67 28.63 11.28
C VAL A 981 29.96 29.36 11.62
N ASP A 982 29.98 30.66 11.38
CA ASP A 982 31.01 31.54 11.92
C ASP A 982 30.75 31.81 13.41
N GLU A 983 31.65 32.56 14.06
CA GLU A 983 31.52 32.92 15.49
C GLU A 983 30.25 33.73 15.79
N ASN A 984 29.63 34.35 14.77
CA ASN A 984 28.41 35.15 14.88
C ASN A 984 27.13 34.39 14.48
N PHE A 985 27.25 33.10 14.16
CA PHE A 985 26.15 32.26 13.71
C PHE A 985 25.41 32.83 12.49
N LYS A 986 26.14 33.03 11.37
CA LYS A 986 25.53 33.41 10.09
C LYS A 986 25.51 32.24 9.10
N LEU A 987 24.33 31.90 8.58
CA LEU A 987 24.21 30.97 7.46
C LEU A 987 24.59 31.68 6.14
N ASN A 988 25.41 31.03 5.31
CA ASN A 988 25.89 31.60 4.05
C ASN A 988 24.90 31.43 2.88
N VAL A 989 23.96 30.50 2.99
CA VAL A 989 22.91 30.25 1.99
C VAL A 989 21.55 30.63 2.57
N GLY A 990 20.71 31.26 1.73
CA GLY A 990 19.36 31.67 2.12
C GLY A 990 18.40 30.50 2.34
N THR A 991 17.15 30.84 2.63
CA THR A 991 16.04 29.90 2.86
C THR A 991 15.29 29.59 1.57
N ASN A 992 14.40 28.59 1.57
CA ASN A 992 13.53 28.36 0.41
C ASN A 992 12.56 29.54 0.20
N MET A 993 12.16 30.25 1.26
CA MET A 993 11.27 31.41 1.18
C MET A 993 11.86 32.53 0.30
N ASP A 994 13.18 32.68 0.28
CA ASP A 994 13.86 33.75 -0.48
C ASP A 994 13.72 33.58 -2.01
N ILE A 995 13.34 32.39 -2.48
CA ILE A 995 13.29 32.06 -3.92
C ILE A 995 11.89 31.69 -4.42
N VAL A 996 10.87 31.63 -3.56
CA VAL A 996 9.51 31.21 -3.96
C VAL A 996 8.87 32.12 -5.01
N SER A 997 9.27 33.39 -5.08
CA SER A 997 8.80 34.34 -6.10
C SER A 997 9.09 33.87 -7.53
N ARG A 998 10.03 32.96 -7.70
CA ARG A 998 10.43 32.38 -8.99
C ARG A 998 9.60 31.16 -9.40
N LEU A 999 8.75 30.62 -8.52
CA LEU A 999 7.91 29.46 -8.84
C LEU A 999 7.02 29.74 -10.06
N LYS A 1000 7.11 28.86 -11.07
CA LYS A 1000 6.25 28.81 -12.28
C LYS A 1000 5.45 27.50 -12.37
N GLY A 1001 6.05 26.38 -11.94
CA GLY A 1001 5.45 25.05 -11.99
C GLY A 1001 4.48 24.74 -10.85
N ARG A 1002 4.12 23.46 -10.71
CA ARG A 1002 3.21 22.96 -9.66
C ARG A 1002 4.00 22.45 -8.46
N LEU A 1003 3.68 22.93 -7.27
CA LEU A 1003 4.32 22.52 -6.02
C LEU A 1003 3.29 21.89 -5.08
N PHE A 1004 3.51 20.62 -4.73
CA PHE A 1004 2.74 19.91 -3.71
C PHE A 1004 3.56 19.78 -2.43
N VAL A 1005 3.09 20.40 -1.35
CA VAL A 1005 3.75 20.38 -0.03
C VAL A 1005 3.01 19.43 0.89
N ILE A 1006 3.74 18.56 1.57
CA ILE A 1006 3.18 17.58 2.52
C ILE A 1006 3.89 17.67 3.86
N THR A 1007 3.19 17.52 4.98
CA THR A 1007 3.79 17.39 6.31
C THR A 1007 2.92 16.57 7.25
N GLY A 1008 3.53 15.88 8.21
CA GLY A 1008 2.82 15.46 9.44
C GLY A 1008 2.65 16.66 10.36
N ASP A 1009 1.54 16.74 11.11
CA ASP A 1009 1.29 17.81 12.09
C ASP A 1009 1.95 17.56 13.46
N ASN A 1010 2.44 16.34 13.70
CA ASN A 1010 3.15 15.91 14.90
C ASN A 1010 4.64 15.59 14.63
N ASP A 1011 5.24 16.25 13.64
CA ASP A 1011 6.66 16.07 13.28
C ASP A 1011 7.60 16.80 14.27
N GLY A 1012 8.15 16.05 15.23
CA GLY A 1012 9.14 16.58 16.19
C GLY A 1012 10.57 16.71 15.64
N ASN A 1013 10.83 16.27 14.40
CA ASN A 1013 12.15 16.40 13.76
C ASN A 1013 12.21 17.64 12.88
N VAL A 1014 11.43 17.66 11.79
CA VAL A 1014 11.22 18.84 10.93
C VAL A 1014 9.90 19.45 11.35
N HIS A 1015 9.97 20.37 12.31
CA HIS A 1015 8.78 20.96 12.91
C HIS A 1015 7.81 21.51 11.85
N PRO A 1016 6.48 21.32 11.96
CA PRO A 1016 5.50 21.77 10.97
C PRO A 1016 5.57 23.26 10.62
N ALA A 1017 6.13 24.07 11.52
CA ALA A 1017 6.41 25.48 11.26
C ALA A 1017 7.30 25.72 10.02
N HIS A 1018 8.18 24.80 9.62
CA HIS A 1018 8.90 24.94 8.34
C HIS A 1018 7.93 25.00 7.16
N THR A 1019 6.96 24.08 7.12
CA THR A 1019 5.91 24.04 6.09
C THR A 1019 5.08 25.32 6.14
N PHE A 1020 4.66 25.77 7.34
CA PHE A 1020 3.87 26.99 7.48
C PHE A 1020 4.64 28.26 7.03
N ARG A 1021 5.95 28.33 7.26
CA ARG A 1021 6.79 29.44 6.78
C ARG A 1021 6.92 29.45 5.25
N LEU A 1022 7.05 28.26 4.63
CA LEU A 1022 7.10 28.14 3.17
C LEU A 1022 5.78 28.61 2.54
N ILE A 1023 4.64 28.13 3.04
CA ILE A 1023 3.33 28.50 2.48
C ILE A 1023 3.00 29.98 2.70
N ASP A 1024 3.37 30.56 3.85
CA ASP A 1024 3.21 32.00 4.10
C ASP A 1024 3.99 32.82 3.06
N ALA A 1025 5.23 32.42 2.75
CA ALA A 1025 6.02 33.06 1.70
C ALA A 1025 5.40 32.89 0.31
N LEU A 1026 4.85 31.71 -0.02
CA LEU A 1026 4.14 31.46 -1.28
C LEU A 1026 2.90 32.37 -1.42
N ILE A 1027 2.08 32.45 -0.36
CA ILE A 1027 0.88 33.31 -0.32
C ILE A 1027 1.28 34.79 -0.52
N LYS A 1028 2.28 35.27 0.22
CA LYS A 1028 2.77 36.65 0.10
C LYS A 1028 3.32 37.00 -1.28
N ASN A 1029 3.79 36.00 -2.03
CA ASN A 1029 4.27 36.16 -3.41
C ASN A 1029 3.22 35.80 -4.47
N ASN A 1030 1.96 35.62 -4.08
CA ASN A 1030 0.85 35.24 -4.96
C ASN A 1030 1.17 34.00 -5.82
N LYS A 1031 1.65 32.93 -5.17
CA LYS A 1031 2.02 31.67 -5.82
C LYS A 1031 1.05 30.55 -5.44
N ASP A 1032 0.63 29.80 -6.46
CA ASP A 1032 -0.22 28.61 -6.27
C ASP A 1032 0.60 27.42 -5.74
N PHE A 1033 -0.01 26.66 -4.83
CA PHE A 1033 0.52 25.42 -4.29
C PHE A 1033 -0.62 24.52 -3.82
N ASP A 1034 -0.34 23.22 -3.70
CA ASP A 1034 -1.21 22.25 -3.06
C ASP A 1034 -0.61 21.86 -1.70
N LEU A 1035 -1.45 21.65 -0.68
CA LEU A 1035 -1.02 21.26 0.66
C LEU A 1035 -1.75 20.00 1.13
N LEU A 1036 -1.00 19.05 1.70
CA LEU A 1036 -1.54 17.91 2.43
C LEU A 1036 -0.92 17.85 3.83
N ILE A 1037 -1.74 18.06 4.85
CA ILE A 1037 -1.37 17.78 6.24
C ILE A 1037 -1.82 16.36 6.57
N LEU A 1038 -0.93 15.54 7.12
CA LEU A 1038 -1.20 14.17 7.56
C LEU A 1038 -1.40 14.15 9.09
N PRO A 1039 -2.65 14.03 9.58
CA PRO A 1039 -2.92 14.18 11.00
C PRO A 1039 -2.33 13.08 11.87
N GLY A 1040 -1.80 13.47 13.02
CA GLY A 1040 -1.13 12.60 14.00
C GLY A 1040 0.22 12.03 13.53
N GLN A 1041 0.70 12.38 12.33
CA GLN A 1041 1.92 11.79 11.77
C GLN A 1041 3.17 12.54 12.21
N SER A 1042 4.23 11.77 12.46
CA SER A 1042 5.57 12.26 12.78
C SER A 1042 6.38 12.56 11.50
N HIS A 1043 7.71 12.67 11.64
CA HIS A 1043 8.62 12.76 10.50
C HIS A 1043 8.49 11.59 9.54
N SER A 1044 8.30 10.38 10.09
CA SER A 1044 7.94 9.21 9.29
C SER A 1044 6.43 9.02 9.28
N TYR A 1045 5.89 8.77 8.09
CA TYR A 1045 4.47 8.46 7.93
C TYR A 1045 4.26 6.96 8.10
N GLU A 1046 3.23 6.59 8.83
CA GLU A 1046 2.93 5.21 9.21
C GLU A 1046 1.51 4.80 8.80
N ASN A 1047 1.27 3.49 8.81
CA ASN A 1047 -0.06 2.88 8.66
C ASN A 1047 -0.81 3.46 7.43
N PRO A 1048 -2.13 3.74 7.42
CA PRO A 1048 -2.80 4.14 6.18
C PRO A 1048 -2.35 5.51 5.66
N TYR A 1049 -1.73 6.37 6.49
CA TYR A 1049 -1.25 7.70 6.08
C TYR A 1049 -0.08 7.59 5.11
N LYS A 1050 0.82 6.63 5.33
CA LYS A 1050 1.92 6.35 4.38
C LYS A 1050 1.36 5.95 3.01
N SER A 1051 0.43 4.99 2.98
CA SER A 1051 -0.19 4.54 1.73
C SER A 1051 -0.97 5.66 1.04
N TYR A 1052 -1.65 6.51 1.80
CA TYR A 1052 -2.37 7.66 1.28
C TYR A 1052 -1.44 8.72 0.68
N PHE A 1053 -0.33 9.05 1.35
CA PHE A 1053 0.72 9.92 0.82
C PHE A 1053 1.28 9.39 -0.49
N GLU A 1054 1.67 8.11 -0.52
CA GLU A 1054 2.23 7.47 -1.72
C GLU A 1054 1.25 7.52 -2.90
N LYS A 1055 -0.03 7.23 -2.65
CA LYS A 1055 -1.10 7.39 -3.65
C LYS A 1055 -1.20 8.83 -4.13
N LYS A 1056 -1.25 9.81 -3.23
CA LYS A 1056 -1.39 11.23 -3.59
C LYS A 1056 -0.19 11.77 -4.38
N LYS A 1057 1.03 11.36 -4.04
CA LYS A 1057 2.24 11.67 -4.83
C LYS A 1057 2.10 11.17 -6.27
N ARG A 1058 1.71 9.91 -6.47
CA ARG A 1058 1.51 9.32 -7.81
C ARG A 1058 0.39 10.02 -8.58
N ASP A 1059 -0.74 10.27 -7.94
CA ASP A 1059 -1.88 10.97 -8.54
C ASP A 1059 -1.46 12.39 -8.99
N TYR A 1060 -0.65 13.08 -8.20
CA TYR A 1060 -0.16 14.43 -8.50
C TYR A 1060 0.72 14.46 -9.75
N PHE A 1061 1.72 13.57 -9.82
CA PHE A 1061 2.56 13.47 -11.01
C PHE A 1061 1.77 13.02 -12.24
N THR A 1062 0.82 12.09 -12.08
CA THR A 1062 -0.04 11.66 -13.19
C THR A 1062 -0.81 12.84 -13.77
N LYS A 1063 -1.47 13.62 -12.91
CA LYS A 1063 -2.32 14.74 -13.32
C LYS A 1063 -1.56 15.90 -13.99
N TYR A 1064 -0.34 16.18 -13.55
CA TYR A 1064 0.37 17.42 -13.93
C TYR A 1064 1.62 17.20 -14.77
N LEU A 1065 2.05 15.95 -14.96
CA LEU A 1065 3.24 15.60 -15.73
C LEU A 1065 2.96 14.57 -16.83
N VAL A 1066 1.93 13.72 -16.67
CA VAL A 1066 1.57 12.67 -17.64
C VAL A 1066 0.38 13.10 -18.52
N GLU A 1067 -0.71 13.51 -17.88
CA GLU A 1067 -1.91 14.11 -18.52
C GLU A 1067 -1.66 15.57 -18.89
#